data_AF-A0A4S9BSP5-F1
#
_entry.id   AF-A0A4S9BSP5-F1
#
_cell.length_a   1.000
_cell.length_b   1.000
_cell.length_c   1.000
_cell.angle_alpha   90.00
_cell.angle_beta   90.00
_cell.angle_gamma   90.00
#
_symmetry.space_group_name_H-M   'P 1'
#
loop_
_entity.id
_entity.type
_entity.pdbx_description
1 polymer ?
#
loop_
_entity_poly.entity_id
_entity_poly.type
_entity_poly.pdbx_seq_one_letter_code
_entity_poly.pdbx_strand_id
1 'polypeptide(L)'
;MSGKPASKAAAGPNGLPKQRAGLTSIDAPRRPNTPGNVFASLKATQILTLKPVLPAELIATILDYLPVSDLTRCARVSKRLQEMVYDDTRWVARLRDMGVWNETEARQRYEESKKKRLSGRPHAGSVTLFDAHDEEEKVRKSLEQAATPRRPRHSSVTDGFDDMTLSQNPSFDAKAATTALRRVRSIRGQARQEYGKVHGALGPFYYNLVHAENSSDPAIFRLVQDPEQQAHILADLRVFARSDGAQKWRQRHDKLESMLGIFENAMIGEFEQAYQAQDIDRMRRYAHVLVSLNGGAAGIDIFISNHPYMRRKDQVGSPLDCLQDVAPGHVDLNPSQRFFEKLASMLSMQSSVIDQVFPSSVSVLLPFATRVCEDIISDYITNLFIEAHESNVETYLKAVSGVFEQAMRFAVSIQPPKASGTDFHDQIKKVISHIFEPHVDRYLTEELDYFTSKCDDEVGAWEKELSEQEAKTESFFMSGISRQAAKRDFLSSFRKVVMMPVNALPTFPSANKAAPVVEHPAVEAPSTEDSSRPETPGTPTLAKPAPTTELAAKTAIMNSRLEGIKSLFSIEVALSLIHHAKASIERAAIFIRMGDKHATLTREQCDKIFVSLLNILGRRHIQNGFDKAVGHLSSYNPRAVKEFRSGQLEKEGTTAGVEPLVTFLELVNVGDLIQQMVDVFYMQELVTPGLTDRDDFLNPAVKEKKRFEQMLDERVAAGMGKGIDVLIDEVEYMCATLQLTADFNTDAVDAKNLTLQDKRASMMGLVDIGATETAKRVVDTIQQHTGMLVGSTDKNMLDVFNQEVGLRLFGILCKHIKRQRISVDGAIKLISDINLYSSFITTLRQKSLLPYYSALRELSQIYLVDCGGGNGISSSTRAARCKELATIIADNDRYHGIFRAEEVVEFAERRADWYQVRRDVERAMYGIGCSVM
;
A
#
# COMPACT_ATOMS: atom_id res chain seq x y z
N MET A 1 -35.01 -1.29 16.22
CA MET A 1 -35.18 -0.31 17.31
C MET A 1 -35.19 1.07 16.65
N SER A 2 -36.30 1.82 16.70
CA SER A 2 -36.70 2.76 17.77
C SER A 2 -35.79 4.01 17.82
N GLY A 3 -36.24 5.22 17.45
CA GLY A 3 -37.59 5.62 17.04
C GLY A 3 -37.68 6.93 16.22
N LYS A 4 -38.85 7.11 15.60
CA LYS A 4 -39.34 8.23 14.75
C LYS A 4 -40.44 9.01 15.53
N PRO A 5 -41.17 10.02 14.98
CA PRO A 5 -40.89 11.04 13.95
C PRO A 5 -41.42 12.46 14.34
N ALA A 6 -41.49 13.40 13.38
CA ALA A 6 -42.65 14.30 13.05
C ALA A 6 -42.24 15.77 12.74
N SER A 7 -42.83 16.51 11.78
CA SER A 7 -43.73 16.13 10.66
C SER A 7 -43.80 17.21 9.55
N LYS A 8 -44.19 16.76 8.35
CA LYS A 8 -44.76 17.44 7.14
C LYS A 8 -45.49 18.80 7.34
N ALA A 9 -45.68 19.67 6.34
CA ALA A 9 -45.09 19.87 4.99
C ALA A 9 -45.72 21.09 4.25
N ALA A 10 -45.15 21.44 3.07
CA ALA A 10 -45.80 22.03 1.87
C ALA A 10 -45.87 23.57 1.65
N ALA A 11 -45.92 23.92 0.34
CA ALA A 11 -46.18 25.21 -0.32
C ALA A 11 -45.07 26.32 -0.32
N GLY A 12 -44.82 26.88 -1.51
CA GLY A 12 -44.18 28.20 -1.76
C GLY A 12 -45.20 29.18 -2.38
N PRO A 13 -44.83 30.16 -3.25
CA PRO A 13 -43.51 30.53 -3.78
C PRO A 13 -43.16 32.04 -3.66
N ASN A 14 -42.05 32.46 -4.28
CA ASN A 14 -41.68 33.82 -4.78
C ASN A 14 -41.98 35.09 -3.94
N GLY A 15 -40.93 35.86 -3.57
CA GLY A 15 -41.08 37.29 -3.25
C GLY A 15 -39.90 37.99 -2.56
N LEU A 16 -39.24 38.92 -3.26
CA LEU A 16 -38.42 40.01 -2.69
C LEU A 16 -39.25 41.32 -2.73
N PRO A 17 -38.87 42.40 -2.01
CA PRO A 17 -38.41 42.49 -0.61
C PRO A 17 -39.06 43.69 0.14
N LYS A 18 -38.81 43.89 1.46
CA LYS A 18 -38.43 45.21 2.08
C LYS A 18 -38.34 45.26 3.63
N GLN A 19 -37.26 45.93 4.08
CA GLN A 19 -37.14 46.91 5.17
C GLN A 19 -37.36 46.61 6.68
N ARG A 20 -36.36 47.08 7.44
CA ARG A 20 -36.40 47.74 8.77
C ARG A 20 -36.75 46.95 10.05
N ALA A 21 -35.69 46.45 10.68
CA ALA A 21 -35.13 46.95 11.94
C ALA A 21 -36.08 47.29 13.11
N GLY A 22 -35.88 46.59 14.24
CA GLY A 22 -36.25 47.04 15.58
C GLY A 22 -35.11 46.72 16.57
N LEU A 23 -34.77 47.68 17.43
CA LEU A 23 -33.83 47.52 18.55
C LEU A 23 -34.63 47.47 19.86
N THR A 24 -34.23 46.61 20.80
CA THR A 24 -34.80 46.52 22.15
C THR A 24 -33.80 46.98 23.21
N SER A 25 -34.31 47.48 24.34
CA SER A 25 -33.52 47.96 25.47
C SER A 25 -34.18 47.60 26.80
N ILE A 26 -33.35 47.38 27.84
CA ILE A 26 -33.73 47.19 29.24
C ILE A 26 -32.56 47.72 30.08
N ASP A 27 -32.70 48.41 31.21
CA ASP A 27 -33.61 49.49 31.66
C ASP A 27 -32.93 50.09 32.93
N ALA A 28 -33.55 51.13 33.50
CA ALA A 28 -33.62 51.40 34.94
C ALA A 28 -32.47 52.20 35.62
N PRO A 29 -32.76 52.86 36.78
CA PRO A 29 -34.04 52.99 37.49
C PRO A 29 -34.52 54.46 37.67
N ARG A 30 -35.53 54.66 38.54
CA ARG A 30 -36.39 55.86 38.70
C ARG A 30 -36.67 56.05 40.21
N ARG A 31 -37.06 57.19 40.79
CA ARG A 31 -37.59 58.49 40.29
C ARG A 31 -36.87 59.66 41.05
N PRO A 32 -37.44 60.59 41.89
CA PRO A 32 -38.81 61.05 42.17
C PRO A 32 -39.06 62.59 42.09
N ASN A 33 -40.34 62.94 41.85
CA ASN A 33 -41.18 64.01 42.45
C ASN A 33 -40.52 65.32 42.99
N THR A 34 -40.58 66.47 42.29
CA THR A 34 -41.67 67.52 42.26
C THR A 34 -41.74 68.48 43.47
N PRO A 35 -42.35 69.70 43.37
CA PRO A 35 -42.99 70.36 42.22
C PRO A 35 -42.49 71.80 41.92
N GLY A 36 -43.03 72.39 40.83
CA GLY A 36 -43.43 73.81 40.87
C GLY A 36 -42.56 74.85 40.15
N ASN A 37 -42.79 75.05 38.84
CA ASN A 37 -43.23 76.38 38.39
C ASN A 37 -43.96 76.34 37.03
N VAL A 38 -45.23 76.75 36.99
CA VAL A 38 -46.11 76.61 35.81
C VAL A 38 -45.67 77.47 34.63
N PHE A 39 -44.93 78.56 34.89
CA PHE A 39 -44.37 79.46 33.89
C PHE A 39 -43.40 78.79 32.90
N ALA A 40 -42.81 77.64 33.23
CA ALA A 40 -41.99 76.88 32.28
C ALA A 40 -42.79 76.44 31.04
N SER A 41 -44.06 76.06 31.21
CA SER A 41 -44.93 75.61 30.12
C SER A 41 -45.28 76.74 29.15
N LEU A 42 -45.36 77.99 29.62
CA LEU A 42 -45.61 79.17 28.78
C LEU A 42 -44.38 79.64 27.99
N LYS A 43 -43.16 79.31 28.46
CA LYS A 43 -41.94 79.49 27.65
C LYS A 43 -41.81 78.46 26.52
N ALA A 44 -42.48 77.32 26.62
CA ALA A 44 -42.51 76.31 25.55
C ALA A 44 -43.42 76.71 24.35
N THR A 45 -44.28 77.72 24.52
CA THR A 45 -45.25 78.18 23.49
C THR A 45 -44.94 79.55 22.90
N GLN A 46 -43.80 80.18 23.22
CA GLN A 46 -43.32 81.31 22.41
C GLN A 46 -42.66 80.80 21.13
N ILE A 47 -43.34 81.03 19.99
CA ILE A 47 -42.85 80.71 18.64
C ILE A 47 -41.71 81.67 18.28
N LEU A 48 -40.53 81.43 18.82
CA LEU A 48 -39.27 81.92 18.26
C LEU A 48 -38.85 80.99 17.14
N THR A 49 -38.55 81.58 15.98
CA THR A 49 -38.28 80.89 14.72
C THR A 49 -37.00 80.05 14.78
N LEU A 50 -37.11 78.83 15.29
CA LEU A 50 -36.07 77.81 15.20
C LEU A 50 -35.83 77.51 13.71
N LYS A 51 -34.74 78.06 13.16
CA LYS A 51 -34.18 77.61 11.89
C LYS A 51 -34.01 76.08 11.96
N PRO A 52 -34.31 75.32 10.88
CA PRO A 52 -34.10 73.88 10.88
C PRO A 52 -32.60 73.57 10.93
N VAL A 53 -32.08 73.41 12.16
CA VAL A 53 -30.68 72.99 12.40
C VAL A 53 -30.63 71.48 12.20
N LEU A 54 -30.00 71.06 11.10
CA LEU A 54 -29.67 69.66 10.88
C LEU A 54 -28.83 69.13 12.06
N PRO A 55 -29.13 67.93 12.59
CA PRO A 55 -28.30 67.25 13.59
C PRO A 55 -26.83 67.19 13.16
N ALA A 56 -25.91 67.35 14.11
CA ALA A 56 -24.47 67.39 13.83
C ALA A 56 -23.98 66.12 13.10
N GLU A 57 -24.52 64.94 13.44
CA GLU A 57 -24.25 63.67 12.74
C GLU A 57 -24.65 63.72 11.24
N LEU A 58 -25.80 64.32 10.92
CA LEU A 58 -26.25 64.45 9.54
C LEU A 58 -25.41 65.48 8.78
N ILE A 59 -24.99 66.57 9.43
CA ILE A 59 -24.03 67.52 8.85
C ILE A 59 -22.67 66.83 8.63
N ALA A 60 -22.19 66.02 9.58
CA ALA A 60 -20.93 65.30 9.48
C ALA A 60 -20.92 64.33 8.29
N THR A 61 -21.96 63.52 8.12
CA THR A 61 -22.12 62.60 6.98
C THR A 61 -22.31 63.32 5.65
N ILE A 62 -23.01 64.47 5.60
CA ILE A 62 -23.10 65.31 4.39
C ILE A 62 -21.71 65.84 3.97
N LEU A 63 -20.85 66.17 4.93
CA LEU A 63 -19.47 66.60 4.65
C LEU A 63 -18.62 65.46 4.05
N ASP A 64 -18.86 64.19 4.34
CA ASP A 64 -18.09 63.07 3.77
C ASP A 64 -18.25 62.93 2.26
N TYR A 65 -19.45 63.22 1.73
CA TYR A 65 -19.76 63.18 0.30
C TYR A 65 -19.40 64.47 -0.47
N LEU A 66 -18.83 65.48 0.20
CA LEU A 66 -18.41 66.71 -0.47
C LEU A 66 -16.98 66.61 -1.03
N PRO A 67 -16.73 67.20 -2.23
CA PRO A 67 -15.39 67.31 -2.78
C PRO A 67 -14.52 68.24 -1.93
N VAL A 68 -13.21 68.06 -2.03
CA VAL A 68 -12.21 68.77 -1.21
C VAL A 68 -12.25 70.30 -1.38
N SER A 69 -12.59 70.76 -2.58
CA SER A 69 -12.86 72.16 -2.91
C SER A 69 -14.06 72.74 -2.16
N ASP A 70 -15.13 71.97 -1.97
CA ASP A 70 -16.32 72.43 -1.24
C ASP A 70 -16.21 72.21 0.27
N LEU A 71 -15.50 71.18 0.73
CA LEU A 71 -15.11 71.04 2.13
C LEU A 71 -14.35 72.27 2.64
N THR A 72 -13.33 72.72 1.90
CA THR A 72 -12.55 73.91 2.26
C THR A 72 -13.33 75.22 2.14
N ARG A 73 -14.37 75.28 1.28
CA ARG A 73 -15.36 76.38 1.30
C ARG A 73 -16.25 76.33 2.55
N CYS A 74 -16.81 75.17 2.91
CA CYS A 74 -17.63 74.98 4.11
C CYS A 74 -16.89 75.36 5.40
N ALA A 75 -15.60 75.02 5.50
CA ALA A 75 -14.74 75.39 6.63
C ALA A 75 -14.61 76.92 6.83
N ARG A 76 -14.82 77.73 5.79
CA ARG A 76 -14.77 79.21 5.85
C ARG A 76 -16.10 79.85 6.28
N VAL A 77 -17.20 79.08 6.39
CA VAL A 77 -18.56 79.62 6.66
C VAL A 77 -18.83 79.83 8.15
N SER A 78 -18.30 78.99 9.04
CA SER A 78 -18.53 79.07 10.49
C SER A 78 -17.50 78.26 11.28
N LYS A 79 -17.12 78.71 12.48
CA LYS A 79 -16.16 78.00 13.35
C LYS A 79 -16.54 76.55 13.63
N ARG A 80 -17.83 76.25 13.86
CA ARG A 80 -18.30 74.86 14.04
C ARG A 80 -18.15 74.00 12.78
N LEU A 81 -18.36 74.58 11.59
CA LEU A 81 -18.10 73.86 10.34
C LEU A 81 -16.60 73.70 10.08
N GLN A 82 -15.79 74.68 10.48
CA GLN A 82 -14.33 74.57 10.46
C GLN A 82 -13.85 73.41 11.33
N GLU A 83 -14.32 73.33 12.57
CA GLU A 83 -14.04 72.22 13.52
C GLU A 83 -14.46 70.86 12.92
N MET A 84 -15.67 70.76 12.35
CA MET A 84 -16.18 69.51 11.74
C MET A 84 -15.51 69.09 10.41
N VAL A 85 -14.89 70.03 9.70
CA VAL A 85 -14.10 69.74 8.48
C VAL A 85 -12.63 69.48 8.78
N TYR A 86 -12.08 70.09 9.84
CA TYR A 86 -10.68 69.94 10.23
C TYR A 86 -10.43 68.75 11.16
N ASP A 87 -11.48 68.03 11.60
CA ASP A 87 -11.33 66.79 12.36
C ASP A 87 -10.44 65.77 11.62
N ASP A 88 -9.36 65.37 12.29
CA ASP A 88 -8.35 64.44 11.79
C ASP A 88 -8.97 63.08 11.42
N THR A 89 -10.06 62.66 12.10
CA THR A 89 -10.73 61.38 11.83
C THR A 89 -11.16 61.22 10.37
N ARG A 90 -11.67 62.30 9.75
CA ARG A 90 -12.17 62.34 8.36
C ARG A 90 -11.05 62.16 7.34
N TRP A 91 -9.91 62.81 7.58
CA TRP A 91 -8.73 62.71 6.72
C TRP A 91 -7.99 61.38 6.93
N VAL A 92 -7.98 60.86 8.17
CA VAL A 92 -7.52 59.49 8.47
C VAL A 92 -8.40 58.42 7.79
N ALA A 93 -9.71 58.64 7.64
CA ALA A 93 -10.57 57.73 6.88
C ALA A 93 -10.15 57.72 5.41
N ARG A 94 -10.11 58.90 4.74
CA ARG A 94 -9.69 59.00 3.33
C ARG A 94 -8.26 58.49 3.06
N LEU A 95 -7.33 58.58 4.02
CA LEU A 95 -5.99 57.97 3.92
C LEU A 95 -6.01 56.43 4.11
N ARG A 96 -6.96 55.88 4.88
CA ARG A 96 -7.20 54.44 4.99
C ARG A 96 -7.85 53.86 3.72
N ASP A 97 -8.77 54.60 3.09
CA ASP A 97 -9.43 54.17 1.85
C ASP A 97 -8.42 54.01 0.69
N MET A 98 -7.37 54.83 0.68
CA MET A 98 -6.21 54.69 -0.22
C MET A 98 -5.20 53.61 0.22
N GLY A 99 -5.34 53.03 1.41
CA GLY A 99 -4.41 52.02 1.96
C GLY A 99 -3.06 52.56 2.45
N VAL A 100 -2.87 53.89 2.53
CA VAL A 100 -1.58 54.54 2.85
C VAL A 100 -1.43 54.87 4.35
N TRP A 101 -2.47 54.61 5.16
CA TRP A 101 -2.44 54.89 6.61
C TRP A 101 -2.17 53.63 7.45
N ASN A 102 -1.01 53.59 8.13
CA ASN A 102 -0.68 52.55 9.10
C ASN A 102 -0.95 53.03 10.54
N GLU A 103 -1.87 52.36 11.24
CA GLU A 103 -2.29 52.78 12.58
C GLU A 103 -1.24 52.52 13.67
N THR A 104 -0.36 51.53 13.52
CA THR A 104 0.70 51.25 14.52
C THR A 104 1.82 52.27 14.44
N GLU A 105 2.27 52.58 13.21
CA GLU A 105 3.20 53.67 12.90
C GLU A 105 2.67 55.02 13.41
N ALA A 106 1.39 55.30 13.18
CA ALA A 106 0.74 56.54 13.64
C ALA A 106 0.64 56.64 15.17
N ARG A 107 0.47 55.52 15.89
CA ARG A 107 0.52 55.48 17.37
C ARG A 107 1.94 55.71 17.86
N GLN A 108 2.93 55.01 17.31
CA GLN A 108 4.34 55.15 17.70
C GLN A 108 4.86 56.58 17.51
N ARG A 109 4.61 57.22 16.35
CA ARG A 109 5.01 58.63 16.12
C ARG A 109 4.25 59.63 16.99
N TYR A 110 2.99 59.35 17.32
CA TYR A 110 2.23 60.16 18.27
C TYR A 110 2.80 60.06 19.68
N GLU A 111 3.20 58.87 20.12
CA GLU A 111 3.86 58.65 21.41
C GLU A 111 5.27 59.27 21.46
N GLU A 112 6.06 59.14 20.39
CA GLU A 112 7.39 59.75 20.29
C GLU A 112 7.33 61.29 20.32
N SER A 113 6.41 61.90 19.57
CA SER A 113 6.21 63.35 19.57
C SER A 113 5.62 63.85 20.91
N LYS A 114 4.73 63.08 21.55
CA LYS A 114 4.27 63.35 22.92
C LYS A 114 5.41 63.26 23.93
N LYS A 115 6.31 62.26 23.82
CA LYS A 115 7.51 62.09 24.65
C LYS A 115 8.47 63.26 24.49
N LYS A 116 8.76 63.70 23.26
CA LYS A 116 9.58 64.90 22.96
C LYS A 116 8.97 66.19 23.52
N ARG A 117 7.64 66.34 23.54
CA ARG A 117 6.96 67.49 24.17
C ARG A 117 6.92 67.42 25.69
N LEU A 118 7.04 66.23 26.29
CA LEU A 118 7.14 66.05 27.74
C LEU A 118 8.56 66.28 28.26
N SER A 119 9.60 65.87 27.52
CA SER A 119 11.00 66.18 27.85
C SER A 119 11.39 67.64 27.63
N GLY A 120 10.57 68.41 26.89
CA GLY A 120 10.80 69.83 26.59
C GLY A 120 10.26 70.83 27.64
N ARG A 121 9.97 70.39 28.87
CA ARG A 121 9.59 71.30 29.97
C ARG A 121 10.78 71.51 30.93
N PRO A 122 11.24 72.74 31.16
CA PRO A 122 12.32 73.00 32.11
C PRO A 122 11.86 72.68 33.54
N HIS A 123 12.69 71.97 34.30
CA HIS A 123 12.52 71.83 35.74
C HIS A 123 13.07 73.08 36.44
N ALA A 124 12.29 73.66 37.36
CA ALA A 124 12.78 74.73 38.21
C ALA A 124 13.65 74.13 39.34
N GLY A 125 14.92 74.54 39.41
CA GLY A 125 15.80 74.26 40.55
C GLY A 125 16.98 73.32 40.28
N SER A 126 18.00 73.79 39.56
CA SER A 126 19.43 73.55 39.85
C SER A 126 20.28 74.28 38.79
N VAL A 127 20.87 75.43 39.15
CA VAL A 127 21.87 76.10 38.31
C VAL A 127 23.25 75.69 38.82
N THR A 128 24.04 75.02 37.98
CA THR A 128 25.47 74.77 38.23
C THR A 128 26.32 75.67 37.32
N LEU A 129 27.41 76.20 37.88
CA LEU A 129 28.08 77.43 37.44
C LEU A 129 28.88 77.36 36.12
N PHE A 130 28.65 76.34 35.27
CA PHE A 130 29.54 76.01 34.15
C PHE A 130 28.98 76.28 32.74
N ASP A 131 27.68 76.55 32.59
CA ASP A 131 27.02 76.67 31.27
C ASP A 131 26.85 78.13 30.78
N ALA A 132 27.36 79.11 31.54
CA ALA A 132 27.12 80.54 31.31
C ALA A 132 27.72 81.08 29.99
N HIS A 133 28.83 80.51 29.52
CA HIS A 133 29.51 80.96 28.30
C HIS A 133 28.73 80.60 27.03
N ASP A 134 28.06 79.45 27.06
CA ASP A 134 27.35 78.89 25.92
C ASP A 134 26.00 79.58 25.67
N GLU A 135 25.39 80.19 26.69
CA GLU A 135 24.27 81.12 26.50
C GLU A 135 24.72 82.50 25.99
N GLU A 136 25.85 83.03 26.47
CA GLU A 136 26.34 84.36 26.08
C GLU A 136 26.68 84.42 24.57
N GLU A 137 27.31 83.37 24.02
CA GLU A 137 27.52 83.19 22.57
C GLU A 137 26.20 83.16 21.77
N LYS A 138 25.15 82.52 22.31
CA LYS A 138 23.82 82.43 21.66
C LYS A 138 23.09 83.78 21.72
N VAL A 139 23.20 84.53 22.81
CA VAL A 139 22.65 85.88 22.95
C VAL A 139 23.35 86.86 22.01
N ARG A 140 24.69 86.81 21.90
CA ARG A 140 25.46 87.66 20.98
C ARG A 140 25.05 87.43 19.52
N LYS A 141 24.97 86.18 19.07
CA LYS A 141 24.50 85.80 17.72
C LYS A 141 23.04 86.20 17.46
N SER A 142 22.21 86.24 18.50
CA SER A 142 20.80 86.69 18.40
C SER A 142 20.68 88.21 18.24
N LEU A 143 21.60 88.99 18.82
CA LEU A 143 21.64 90.45 18.70
C LEU A 143 22.14 90.92 17.33
N GLU A 144 23.14 90.26 16.74
CA GLU A 144 23.63 90.58 15.39
C GLU A 144 22.52 90.41 14.31
N GLN A 145 21.62 89.43 14.48
CA GLN A 145 20.47 89.24 13.58
C GLN A 145 19.36 90.29 13.73
N ALA A 146 19.38 91.14 14.76
CA ALA A 146 18.35 92.17 14.97
C ALA A 146 18.54 93.43 14.10
N ALA A 147 19.72 93.59 13.48
CA ALA A 147 20.17 94.86 12.89
C ALA A 147 19.92 95.03 11.38
N THR A 148 19.04 94.24 10.75
CA THR A 148 18.71 94.37 9.31
C THR A 148 17.23 94.68 9.06
N PRO A 149 16.86 95.45 8.01
CA PRO A 149 15.51 96.02 7.89
C PRO A 149 14.43 94.97 7.59
N ARG A 150 13.38 94.94 8.42
CA ARG A 150 12.26 94.00 8.28
C ARG A 150 11.38 94.33 7.06
N ARG A 151 11.46 93.48 6.02
CA ARG A 151 10.33 93.26 5.10
C ARG A 151 9.14 92.64 5.87
N PRO A 152 7.89 92.81 5.39
CA PRO A 152 6.69 92.37 6.13
C PRO A 152 6.71 90.86 6.40
N ARG A 153 6.26 90.48 7.60
CA ARG A 153 6.24 89.09 8.08
C ARG A 153 5.20 88.27 7.31
N HIS A 154 5.64 87.43 6.38
CA HIS A 154 4.83 86.30 5.93
C HIS A 154 4.81 85.22 7.02
N SER A 155 3.67 84.55 7.19
CA SER A 155 3.47 83.54 8.24
C SER A 155 4.21 82.23 7.96
N SER A 156 4.52 81.50 9.03
CA SER A 156 5.36 80.30 9.02
C SER A 156 4.62 79.03 8.56
N VAL A 157 5.26 78.26 7.67
CA VAL A 157 4.96 76.85 7.34
C VAL A 157 3.55 76.60 6.81
N THR A 158 3.38 76.93 5.53
CA THR A 158 2.42 76.39 4.54
C THR A 158 1.52 75.23 5.01
N ASP A 159 0.21 75.49 5.13
CA ASP A 159 -0.79 74.42 5.09
C ASP A 159 -0.94 73.92 3.65
N GLY A 160 -1.15 72.61 3.45
CA GLY A 160 -1.26 71.98 2.12
C GLY A 160 -2.52 72.35 1.33
N PHE A 161 -3.26 73.36 1.79
CA PHE A 161 -4.50 73.88 1.21
C PHE A 161 -4.51 75.41 1.04
N ASP A 162 -3.51 76.13 1.56
CA ASP A 162 -3.44 77.60 1.41
C ASP A 162 -3.17 78.01 -0.05
N ASP A 163 -2.46 77.16 -0.81
CA ASP A 163 -2.14 77.39 -2.22
C ASP A 163 -3.36 77.28 -3.16
N MET A 164 -4.55 76.89 -2.64
CA MET A 164 -5.83 77.07 -3.34
C MET A 164 -6.31 78.53 -3.36
N THR A 165 -5.38 79.47 -3.56
CA THR A 165 -5.70 80.73 -4.23
C THR A 165 -6.04 80.44 -5.69
N LEU A 166 -6.96 81.19 -6.28
CA LEU A 166 -7.56 80.88 -7.59
C LEU A 166 -6.62 81.24 -8.76
N SER A 167 -5.49 80.56 -8.88
CA SER A 167 -4.74 80.51 -10.14
C SER A 167 -5.60 79.82 -11.20
N GLN A 168 -5.79 80.48 -12.34
CA GLN A 168 -6.53 79.91 -13.47
C GLN A 168 -5.74 78.83 -14.23
N ASN A 169 -4.43 78.71 -13.95
CA ASN A 169 -3.58 77.65 -14.47
C ASN A 169 -3.19 76.69 -13.33
N PRO A 170 -3.57 75.40 -13.39
CA PRO A 170 -3.04 74.39 -12.48
C PRO A 170 -1.56 74.14 -12.74
N SER A 171 -0.75 74.10 -11.68
CA SER A 171 0.66 73.70 -11.77
C SER A 171 0.76 72.18 -11.80
N PHE A 172 1.36 71.63 -12.85
CA PHE A 172 1.55 70.18 -13.04
C PHE A 172 3.02 69.80 -12.78
N ASP A 173 3.36 69.40 -11.56
CA ASP A 173 4.67 68.81 -11.23
C ASP A 173 4.59 67.27 -11.25
N ALA A 174 5.08 66.67 -12.33
CA ALA A 174 5.17 65.22 -12.46
C ALA A 174 6.07 64.56 -11.40
N LYS A 175 7.15 65.23 -10.94
CA LYS A 175 8.06 64.67 -9.92
C LYS A 175 7.44 64.71 -8.53
N ALA A 176 6.59 65.70 -8.26
CA ALA A 176 5.75 65.71 -7.06
C ALA A 176 4.73 64.56 -7.11
N ALA A 177 4.05 64.33 -8.24
CA ALA A 177 3.08 63.26 -8.42
C ALA A 177 3.67 61.87 -8.12
N THR A 178 4.71 61.44 -8.85
CA THR A 178 5.36 60.10 -8.73
C THR A 178 6.01 59.84 -7.36
N THR A 179 6.10 60.84 -6.49
CA THR A 179 6.60 60.68 -5.11
C THR A 179 5.59 61.02 -4.03
N ALA A 180 4.36 61.40 -4.39
CA ALA A 180 3.33 61.86 -3.45
C ALA A 180 2.98 60.76 -2.44
N LEU A 181 2.53 59.60 -2.90
CA LEU A 181 2.09 58.51 -2.02
C LEU A 181 3.24 57.91 -1.22
N ARG A 182 4.43 57.77 -1.82
CA ARG A 182 5.64 57.25 -1.15
C ARG A 182 6.21 58.18 -0.07
N ARG A 183 5.77 59.44 0.00
CA ARG A 183 6.21 60.44 0.99
C ARG A 183 5.22 60.66 2.15
N VAL A 184 4.00 60.12 2.06
CA VAL A 184 2.98 60.21 3.12
C VAL A 184 3.51 59.59 4.42
N ARG A 185 3.23 60.24 5.55
CA ARG A 185 3.57 59.72 6.89
C ARG A 185 2.32 59.58 7.74
N SER A 186 2.08 58.38 8.27
CA SER A 186 1.00 58.17 9.24
C SER A 186 1.33 58.93 10.54
N ILE A 187 0.65 60.06 10.79
CA ILE A 187 0.86 60.95 11.95
C ILE A 187 -0.50 61.46 12.43
N ARG A 188 -0.93 61.02 13.62
CA ARG A 188 -2.18 61.48 14.26
C ARG A 188 -2.13 62.98 14.56
N GLY A 189 -3.14 63.73 14.13
CA GLY A 189 -3.24 65.18 14.25
C GLY A 189 -2.60 65.97 13.09
N GLN A 190 -2.10 65.28 12.06
CA GLN A 190 -1.58 65.89 10.82
C GLN A 190 -2.13 65.23 9.55
N ALA A 191 -3.12 64.33 9.65
CA ALA A 191 -3.66 63.60 8.50
C ALA A 191 -4.23 64.53 7.43
N ARG A 192 -4.84 65.65 7.84
CA ARG A 192 -5.28 66.71 6.92
C ARG A 192 -4.11 67.28 6.09
N GLN A 193 -2.97 67.55 6.71
CA GLN A 193 -1.80 68.14 6.02
C GLN A 193 -1.15 67.14 5.06
N GLU A 194 -1.07 65.87 5.45
CA GLU A 194 -0.54 64.80 4.60
C GLU A 194 -1.47 64.52 3.40
N TYR A 195 -2.79 64.42 3.62
CA TYR A 195 -3.76 64.30 2.53
C TYR A 195 -3.75 65.55 1.62
N GLY A 196 -3.58 66.75 2.16
CA GLY A 196 -3.44 67.98 1.36
C GLY A 196 -2.28 67.94 0.38
N LYS A 197 -1.11 67.43 0.79
CA LYS A 197 0.04 67.22 -0.10
C LYS A 197 -0.25 66.23 -1.23
N VAL A 198 -0.94 65.11 -0.92
CA VAL A 198 -1.35 64.12 -1.92
C VAL A 198 -2.37 64.70 -2.89
N HIS A 199 -3.39 65.39 -2.39
CA HIS A 199 -4.44 66.02 -3.20
C HIS A 199 -3.90 67.14 -4.09
N GLY A 200 -2.94 67.94 -3.59
CA GLY A 200 -2.26 68.96 -4.39
C GLY A 200 -1.43 68.39 -5.54
N ALA A 201 -0.78 67.23 -5.33
CA ALA A 201 0.05 66.60 -6.36
C ALA A 201 -0.74 65.76 -7.38
N LEU A 202 -1.72 64.96 -6.95
CA LEU A 202 -2.46 64.01 -7.80
C LEU A 202 -3.82 64.55 -8.26
N GLY A 203 -4.46 65.42 -7.47
CA GLY A 203 -5.77 65.99 -7.78
C GLY A 203 -5.85 66.70 -9.14
N PRO A 204 -4.87 67.55 -9.53
CA PRO A 204 -4.89 68.23 -10.84
C PRO A 204 -4.94 67.24 -12.02
N PHE A 205 -4.17 66.15 -11.96
CA PHE A 205 -4.20 65.11 -12.99
C PHE A 205 -5.51 64.30 -12.96
N TYR A 206 -6.00 63.95 -11.76
CA TYR A 206 -7.27 63.23 -11.59
C TYR A 206 -8.47 63.99 -12.18
N TYR A 207 -8.58 65.30 -11.90
CA TYR A 207 -9.68 66.10 -12.44
C TYR A 207 -9.49 66.43 -13.94
N ASN A 208 -8.25 66.51 -14.44
CA ASN A 208 -8.00 66.73 -15.87
C ASN A 208 -8.48 65.56 -16.75
N LEU A 209 -8.26 64.30 -16.31
CA LEU A 209 -8.73 63.09 -17.00
C LEU A 209 -10.26 63.09 -17.27
N VAL A 210 -11.04 63.76 -16.41
CA VAL A 210 -12.49 63.88 -16.57
C VAL A 210 -12.85 64.75 -17.77
N HIS A 211 -12.11 65.84 -17.97
CA HIS A 211 -12.39 66.88 -18.96
C HIS A 211 -11.80 66.59 -20.34
N ALA A 212 -10.77 65.72 -20.42
CA ALA A 212 -10.15 65.33 -21.69
C ALA A 212 -11.14 64.59 -22.60
N GLU A 213 -11.35 65.03 -23.83
CA GLU A 213 -12.36 64.44 -24.74
C GLU A 213 -11.81 63.28 -25.58
N ASN A 214 -10.52 63.28 -25.88
CA ASN A 214 -9.86 62.26 -26.71
C ASN A 214 -8.76 61.50 -25.94
N SER A 215 -8.44 60.28 -26.38
CA SER A 215 -7.45 59.42 -25.69
C SER A 215 -6.03 60.03 -25.58
N SER A 216 -5.67 60.97 -26.46
CA SER A 216 -4.36 61.66 -26.47
C SER A 216 -4.41 63.07 -25.88
N ASP A 217 -5.54 63.46 -25.28
CA ASP A 217 -5.81 64.80 -24.74
C ASP A 217 -5.40 65.01 -23.25
N PRO A 218 -5.38 63.99 -22.36
CA PRO A 218 -4.98 64.18 -20.97
C PRO A 218 -3.58 64.77 -20.79
N ALA A 219 -3.43 65.65 -19.79
CA ALA A 219 -2.17 66.29 -19.44
C ALA A 219 -1.03 65.30 -19.14
N ILE A 220 -1.36 64.10 -18.65
CA ILE A 220 -0.38 63.02 -18.38
C ILE A 220 0.39 62.65 -19.67
N PHE A 221 -0.32 62.40 -20.78
CA PHE A 221 0.29 62.00 -22.05
C PHE A 221 0.94 63.15 -22.83
N ARG A 222 0.69 64.41 -22.44
CA ARG A 222 1.28 65.61 -23.04
C ARG A 222 2.50 66.14 -22.29
N LEU A 223 2.51 66.05 -20.96
CA LEU A 223 3.54 66.62 -20.10
C LEU A 223 4.63 65.61 -19.70
N VAL A 224 4.33 64.32 -19.75
CA VAL A 224 5.26 63.23 -19.43
C VAL A 224 5.43 62.38 -20.68
N GLN A 225 6.61 62.38 -21.29
CA GLN A 225 6.92 61.52 -22.46
C GLN A 225 7.44 60.13 -22.07
N ASP A 226 7.81 59.92 -20.82
CA ASP A 226 8.38 58.67 -20.31
C ASP A 226 7.27 57.70 -19.84
N PRO A 227 7.10 56.52 -20.46
CA PRO A 227 6.04 55.58 -20.10
C PRO A 227 6.19 55.02 -18.68
N GLU A 228 7.40 54.94 -18.10
CA GLU A 228 7.59 54.49 -16.71
C GLU A 228 6.98 55.51 -15.72
N GLN A 229 7.16 56.80 -16.00
CA GLN A 229 6.56 57.88 -15.21
C GLN A 229 5.05 57.98 -15.43
N GLN A 230 4.55 57.79 -16.67
CA GLN A 230 3.11 57.70 -16.93
C GLN A 230 2.47 56.53 -16.16
N ALA A 231 3.09 55.35 -16.19
CA ALA A 231 2.62 54.14 -15.50
C ALA A 231 2.52 54.34 -13.99
N HIS A 232 3.56 54.89 -13.35
CA HIS A 232 3.53 55.21 -11.92
C HIS A 232 2.46 56.26 -11.57
N ILE A 233 2.31 57.33 -12.37
CA ILE A 233 1.28 58.36 -12.12
C ILE A 233 -0.13 57.77 -12.27
N LEU A 234 -0.37 56.91 -13.26
CA LEU A 234 -1.65 56.22 -13.43
C LEU A 234 -1.96 55.25 -12.28
N ALA A 235 -0.96 54.51 -11.78
CA ALA A 235 -1.11 53.65 -10.61
C ALA A 235 -1.40 54.45 -9.32
N ASP A 236 -0.64 55.53 -9.08
CA ASP A 236 -0.86 56.44 -7.95
C ASP A 236 -2.24 57.12 -8.03
N LEU A 237 -2.72 57.46 -9.23
CA LEU A 237 -4.08 57.98 -9.48
C LEU A 237 -5.17 56.95 -9.20
N ARG A 238 -4.94 55.66 -9.52
CA ARG A 238 -5.86 54.55 -9.21
C ARG A 238 -5.98 54.32 -7.71
N VAL A 239 -4.89 54.49 -6.96
CA VAL A 239 -4.90 54.50 -5.49
C VAL A 239 -5.65 55.73 -4.97
N PHE A 240 -5.35 56.92 -5.48
CA PHE A 240 -6.00 58.18 -5.09
C PHE A 240 -7.50 58.18 -5.31
N ALA A 241 -7.98 57.60 -6.41
CA ALA A 241 -9.40 57.49 -6.76
C ALA A 241 -10.25 56.80 -5.68
N ARG A 242 -9.65 55.95 -4.83
CA ARG A 242 -10.34 55.29 -3.71
C ARG A 242 -10.79 56.25 -2.62
N SER A 243 -10.21 57.46 -2.55
CA SER A 243 -10.61 58.52 -1.60
C SER A 243 -11.76 59.42 -2.09
N ASP A 244 -12.23 59.24 -3.33
CA ASP A 244 -13.22 60.11 -3.96
C ASP A 244 -14.67 59.70 -3.63
N GLY A 245 -15.16 60.17 -2.48
CA GLY A 245 -16.58 60.07 -2.12
C GLY A 245 -17.52 61.06 -2.83
N ALA A 246 -17.03 61.92 -3.72
CA ALA A 246 -17.80 63.07 -4.21
C ALA A 246 -18.73 62.76 -5.39
N GLN A 247 -19.73 63.61 -5.60
CA GLN A 247 -20.72 63.43 -6.68
C GLN A 247 -20.06 63.21 -8.05
N LYS A 248 -20.58 62.24 -8.82
CA LYS A 248 -20.01 61.70 -10.07
C LYS A 248 -18.69 60.90 -9.96
N TRP A 249 -18.25 60.44 -8.78
CA TRP A 249 -17.02 59.63 -8.65
C TRP A 249 -16.96 58.44 -9.61
N ARG A 250 -18.09 57.73 -9.81
CA ARG A 250 -18.19 56.60 -10.76
C ARG A 250 -17.74 57.01 -12.17
N GLN A 251 -18.33 58.07 -12.72
CA GLN A 251 -17.97 58.58 -14.06
C GLN A 251 -16.49 58.99 -14.18
N ARG A 252 -15.82 59.33 -13.07
CA ARG A 252 -14.37 59.61 -13.04
C ARG A 252 -13.55 58.32 -12.98
N HIS A 253 -13.98 57.36 -12.15
CA HIS A 253 -13.35 56.05 -12.00
C HIS A 253 -13.52 55.18 -13.27
N ASP A 254 -14.73 55.07 -13.80
CA ASP A 254 -15.04 54.35 -15.05
C ASP A 254 -14.18 54.88 -16.23
N LYS A 255 -13.99 56.20 -16.29
CA LYS A 255 -13.13 56.86 -17.29
C LYS A 255 -11.63 56.67 -17.00
N LEU A 256 -11.20 56.67 -15.75
CA LEU A 256 -9.82 56.35 -15.36
C LEU A 256 -9.46 54.89 -15.72
N GLU A 257 -10.30 53.92 -15.35
CA GLU A 257 -10.09 52.50 -15.65
C GLU A 257 -10.14 52.25 -17.16
N SER A 258 -11.03 52.92 -17.90
CA SER A 258 -11.06 52.86 -19.38
C SER A 258 -9.77 53.42 -20.00
N MET A 259 -9.27 54.57 -19.54
CA MET A 259 -8.00 55.13 -20.02
C MET A 259 -6.79 54.27 -19.62
N LEU A 260 -6.82 53.64 -18.43
CA LEU A 260 -5.80 52.70 -17.97
C LEU A 260 -5.78 51.44 -18.86
N GLY A 261 -6.94 50.89 -19.19
CA GLY A 261 -7.06 49.77 -20.12
C GLY A 261 -6.60 50.10 -21.55
N ILE A 262 -6.86 51.31 -22.05
CA ILE A 262 -6.32 51.75 -23.35
C ILE A 262 -4.78 51.83 -23.30
N PHE A 263 -4.22 52.38 -22.22
CA PHE A 263 -2.77 52.46 -22.05
C PHE A 263 -2.11 51.09 -21.89
N GLU A 264 -2.72 50.20 -21.10
CA GLU A 264 -2.27 48.82 -20.93
C GLU A 264 -2.24 48.05 -22.25
N ASN A 265 -3.31 48.12 -23.05
CA ASN A 265 -3.34 47.50 -24.38
C ASN A 265 -2.28 48.08 -25.34
N ALA A 266 -1.99 49.39 -25.27
CA ALA A 266 -0.93 50.01 -26.07
C ALA A 266 0.47 49.52 -25.65
N MET A 267 0.74 49.45 -24.34
CA MET A 267 2.02 48.94 -23.80
C MET A 267 2.18 47.43 -24.03
N ILE A 268 1.09 46.67 -24.05
CA ILE A 268 1.06 45.26 -24.47
C ILE A 268 1.44 45.11 -25.95
N GLY A 269 0.89 45.94 -26.85
CA GLY A 269 1.21 45.90 -28.27
C GLY A 269 2.68 46.25 -28.55
N GLU A 270 3.21 47.28 -27.89
CA GLU A 270 4.62 47.64 -27.92
C GLU A 270 5.53 46.55 -27.34
N PHE A 271 5.10 45.86 -26.26
CA PHE A 271 5.81 44.71 -25.70
C PHE A 271 5.79 43.50 -26.65
N GLU A 272 4.67 43.18 -27.31
CA GLU A 272 4.64 42.14 -28.34
C GLU A 272 5.52 42.51 -29.53
N GLN A 273 5.53 43.77 -29.99
CA GLN A 273 6.41 44.19 -31.08
C GLN A 273 7.90 44.07 -30.69
N ALA A 274 8.26 44.45 -29.47
CA ALA A 274 9.60 44.24 -28.91
C ALA A 274 9.95 42.74 -28.80
N TYR A 275 8.98 41.89 -28.44
CA TYR A 275 9.13 40.43 -28.40
C TYR A 275 9.38 39.83 -29.78
N GLN A 276 8.58 40.21 -30.79
CA GLN A 276 8.77 39.79 -32.18
C GLN A 276 10.11 40.29 -32.75
N ALA A 277 10.60 41.45 -32.31
CA ALA A 277 11.91 42.00 -32.68
C ALA A 277 13.10 41.45 -31.85
N GLN A 278 12.84 40.66 -30.80
CA GLN A 278 13.84 40.17 -29.84
C GLN A 278 14.65 41.29 -29.13
N ASP A 279 14.08 42.48 -28.96
CA ASP A 279 14.72 43.63 -28.29
C ASP A 279 14.52 43.55 -26.76
N ILE A 280 15.48 42.92 -26.08
CA ILE A 280 15.46 42.67 -24.63
C ILE A 280 15.36 43.99 -23.83
N ASP A 281 16.03 45.07 -24.27
CA ASP A 281 16.03 46.35 -23.57
C ASP A 281 14.67 47.08 -23.67
N ARG A 282 13.98 46.98 -24.80
CA ARG A 282 12.59 47.48 -24.91
C ARG A 282 11.61 46.61 -24.14
N MET A 283 11.71 45.28 -24.30
CA MET A 283 10.89 44.33 -23.55
C MET A 283 10.98 44.61 -22.05
N ARG A 284 12.19 44.85 -21.53
CA ARG A 284 12.41 45.18 -20.12
C ARG A 284 11.68 46.45 -19.66
N ARG A 285 11.79 47.54 -20.41
CA ARG A 285 11.10 48.81 -20.06
C ARG A 285 9.59 48.63 -20.04
N TYR A 286 9.02 48.02 -21.08
CA TYR A 286 7.58 47.78 -21.15
C TYR A 286 7.09 46.74 -20.13
N ALA A 287 7.89 45.74 -19.77
CA ALA A 287 7.60 44.82 -18.66
C ALA A 287 7.59 45.54 -17.30
N HIS A 288 8.59 46.40 -17.03
CA HIS A 288 8.62 47.26 -15.83
C HIS A 288 7.42 48.21 -15.76
N VAL A 289 6.98 48.78 -16.90
CA VAL A 289 5.74 49.57 -17.03
C VAL A 289 4.49 48.75 -16.66
N LEU A 290 4.30 47.58 -17.26
CA LEU A 290 3.12 46.72 -17.05
C LEU A 290 3.06 46.17 -15.61
N VAL A 291 4.20 45.79 -15.03
CA VAL A 291 4.29 45.41 -13.60
C VAL A 291 3.93 46.58 -12.69
N SER A 292 4.35 47.80 -13.03
CA SER A 292 4.07 49.01 -12.23
C SER A 292 2.61 49.47 -12.27
N LEU A 293 1.83 49.04 -13.26
CA LEU A 293 0.40 49.37 -13.41
C LEU A 293 -0.52 48.35 -12.75
N ASN A 294 -0.42 47.09 -13.16
CA ASN A 294 -1.37 46.02 -12.84
C ASN A 294 -0.69 44.73 -12.32
N GLY A 295 0.59 44.79 -11.95
CA GLY A 295 1.36 43.60 -11.56
C GLY A 295 1.81 42.74 -12.74
N GLY A 296 1.57 43.18 -13.98
CA GLY A 296 2.15 42.59 -15.19
C GLY A 296 1.46 41.33 -15.73
N ALA A 297 0.38 40.84 -15.09
CA ALA A 297 -0.27 39.58 -15.44
C ALA A 297 -0.61 39.43 -16.94
N ALA A 298 -1.27 40.42 -17.55
CA ALA A 298 -1.60 40.39 -18.97
C ALA A 298 -0.36 40.37 -19.89
N GLY A 299 0.74 41.05 -19.51
CA GLY A 299 2.01 40.97 -20.23
C GLY A 299 2.71 39.62 -20.08
N ILE A 300 2.52 38.94 -18.95
CA ILE A 300 3.01 37.58 -18.69
C ILE A 300 2.22 36.57 -19.53
N ASP A 301 0.89 36.62 -19.50
CA ASP A 301 0.03 35.73 -20.30
C ASP A 301 0.31 35.87 -21.81
N ILE A 302 0.62 37.08 -22.27
CA ILE A 302 0.96 37.37 -23.68
C ILE A 302 2.40 36.94 -24.02
N PHE A 303 3.37 37.10 -23.11
CA PHE A 303 4.71 36.50 -23.24
C PHE A 303 4.63 34.97 -23.36
N ILE A 304 3.78 34.32 -22.57
CA ILE A 304 3.57 32.87 -22.57
C ILE A 304 2.91 32.42 -23.88
N SER A 305 1.74 32.98 -24.22
CA SER A 305 0.95 32.56 -25.39
C SER A 305 1.60 32.90 -26.74
N ASN A 306 2.43 33.93 -26.81
CA ASN A 306 3.19 34.27 -28.02
C ASN A 306 4.50 33.50 -28.16
N HIS A 307 4.87 32.68 -27.17
CA HIS A 307 6.12 31.92 -27.19
C HIS A 307 6.15 30.91 -28.35
N PRO A 308 7.24 30.81 -29.14
CA PRO A 308 7.28 29.94 -30.32
C PRO A 308 6.95 28.47 -30.08
N TYR A 309 7.33 27.91 -28.91
CA TYR A 309 7.02 26.53 -28.55
C TYR A 309 5.54 26.31 -28.18
N MET A 310 4.86 27.32 -27.63
CA MET A 310 3.40 27.26 -27.40
C MET A 310 2.63 27.32 -28.72
N ARG A 311 3.08 28.16 -29.65
CA ARG A 311 2.50 28.28 -30.99
C ARG A 311 2.85 27.10 -31.94
N ARG A 312 3.74 26.17 -31.54
CA ARG A 312 4.21 25.04 -32.36
C ARG A 312 4.55 23.79 -31.52
N LYS A 313 3.53 23.22 -30.87
CA LYS A 313 3.67 22.00 -30.04
C LYS A 313 4.41 20.88 -30.77
N ASP A 314 4.06 20.65 -32.04
CA ASP A 314 4.60 19.60 -32.92
C ASP A 314 6.12 19.65 -33.10
N GLN A 315 6.77 20.79 -32.83
CA GLN A 315 8.23 20.96 -32.96
C GLN A 315 9.01 20.53 -31.71
N VAL A 316 8.34 20.11 -30.63
CA VAL A 316 9.01 19.63 -29.40
C VAL A 316 9.42 18.15 -29.52
N GLY A 317 8.49 17.26 -29.89
CA GLY A 317 8.76 15.84 -30.15
C GLY A 317 7.46 15.07 -30.38
N SER A 318 7.51 13.93 -31.08
CA SER A 318 6.33 13.10 -31.32
C SER A 318 6.16 12.07 -30.20
N PRO A 319 4.93 11.85 -29.67
CA PRO A 319 4.67 10.79 -28.69
C PRO A 319 4.94 9.39 -29.25
N LEU A 320 4.61 9.17 -30.53
CA LEU A 320 4.68 7.88 -31.22
C LEU A 320 6.11 7.35 -31.34
N ASP A 321 7.12 8.22 -31.20
CA ASP A 321 8.53 7.87 -31.33
C ASP A 321 8.99 6.87 -30.25
N CYS A 322 8.30 6.81 -29.10
CA CYS A 322 8.57 5.84 -28.02
C CYS A 322 8.06 4.41 -28.31
N LEU A 323 7.24 4.25 -29.36
CA LEU A 323 6.54 3.02 -29.72
C LEU A 323 6.97 2.45 -31.08
N GLN A 324 7.66 3.25 -31.90
CA GLN A 324 8.19 2.83 -33.21
C GLN A 324 9.42 1.91 -33.07
N ASP A 325 9.51 0.89 -33.93
CA ASP A 325 10.58 -0.11 -33.98
C ASP A 325 10.81 -0.93 -32.67
N VAL A 326 9.85 -0.93 -31.75
CA VAL A 326 9.92 -1.66 -30.46
C VAL A 326 9.20 -3.02 -30.53
N ALA A 327 9.73 -4.03 -29.83
CA ALA A 327 9.08 -5.32 -29.66
C ALA A 327 7.79 -5.21 -28.79
N PRO A 328 6.76 -6.04 -29.02
CA PRO A 328 5.51 -5.98 -28.24
C PRO A 328 5.77 -6.15 -26.75
N GLY A 329 5.14 -5.31 -25.93
CA GLY A 329 5.33 -5.28 -24.48
C GLY A 329 6.60 -4.56 -24.02
N HIS A 330 7.37 -3.93 -24.92
CA HIS A 330 8.47 -3.01 -24.58
C HIS A 330 8.12 -1.57 -24.97
N VAL A 331 8.93 -0.61 -24.51
CA VAL A 331 8.87 0.84 -24.79
C VAL A 331 10.30 1.34 -24.89
N ASP A 332 10.63 2.22 -25.84
CA ASP A 332 11.85 3.01 -25.74
C ASP A 332 11.55 4.34 -25.01
N LEU A 333 12.24 4.57 -23.90
CA LEU A 333 12.10 5.77 -23.08
C LEU A 333 13.15 6.86 -23.43
N ASN A 334 14.04 6.62 -24.40
CA ASN A 334 14.98 7.62 -24.90
C ASN A 334 14.30 8.82 -25.61
N PRO A 335 13.25 8.65 -26.44
CA PRO A 335 12.59 9.79 -27.11
C PRO A 335 11.88 10.70 -26.11
N SER A 336 11.17 10.14 -25.12
CA SER A 336 10.54 10.90 -24.03
C SER A 336 11.60 11.58 -23.15
N GLN A 337 12.73 10.94 -22.86
CA GLN A 337 13.83 11.60 -22.14
C GLN A 337 14.35 12.83 -22.91
N ARG A 338 14.61 12.69 -24.22
CA ARG A 338 15.06 13.82 -25.08
C ARG A 338 14.03 14.94 -25.15
N PHE A 339 12.73 14.61 -25.14
CA PHE A 339 11.63 15.58 -25.05
C PHE A 339 11.71 16.38 -23.73
N PHE A 340 11.86 15.72 -22.59
CA PHE A 340 12.01 16.41 -21.29
C PHE A 340 13.32 17.21 -21.18
N GLU A 341 14.44 16.71 -21.69
CA GLU A 341 15.73 17.43 -21.73
C GLU A 341 15.65 18.70 -22.61
N LYS A 342 14.95 18.62 -23.74
CA LYS A 342 14.67 19.74 -24.64
C LYS A 342 13.74 20.78 -24.00
N LEU A 343 12.75 20.34 -23.20
CA LEU A 343 11.92 21.24 -22.40
C LEU A 343 12.71 21.89 -21.24
N ALA A 344 13.59 21.15 -20.55
CA ALA A 344 14.39 21.69 -19.45
C ALA A 344 15.44 22.72 -19.94
N SER A 345 16.10 22.44 -21.06
CA SER A 345 17.02 23.39 -21.71
C SER A 345 16.29 24.63 -22.23
N MET A 346 15.09 24.47 -22.80
CA MET A 346 14.21 25.60 -23.16
C MET A 346 13.84 26.44 -21.92
N LEU A 347 13.37 25.83 -20.83
CA LEU A 347 12.97 26.53 -19.61
C LEU A 347 14.13 27.26 -18.93
N SER A 348 15.33 26.67 -18.88
CA SER A 348 16.53 27.33 -18.33
C SER A 348 16.99 28.51 -19.19
N MET A 349 16.95 28.38 -20.53
CA MET A 349 17.19 29.50 -21.45
C MET A 349 16.17 30.62 -21.23
N GLN A 350 14.88 30.31 -21.16
CA GLN A 350 13.83 31.32 -20.90
C GLN A 350 13.95 31.93 -19.49
N SER A 351 14.34 31.17 -18.47
CA SER A 351 14.63 31.72 -17.13
C SER A 351 15.70 32.81 -17.18
N SER A 352 16.73 32.64 -18.02
CA SER A 352 17.78 33.65 -18.18
C SER A 352 17.30 34.93 -18.86
N VAL A 353 16.30 34.85 -19.75
CA VAL A 353 15.65 36.00 -20.40
C VAL A 353 14.66 36.67 -19.44
N ILE A 354 13.86 35.89 -18.71
CA ILE A 354 12.92 36.36 -17.69
C ILE A 354 13.65 37.18 -16.61
N ASP A 355 14.77 36.67 -16.10
CA ASP A 355 15.63 37.36 -15.11
C ASP A 355 16.25 38.69 -15.62
N GLN A 356 16.25 38.94 -16.94
CA GLN A 356 16.73 40.19 -17.56
C GLN A 356 15.60 41.18 -17.87
N VAL A 357 14.43 40.65 -18.23
CA VAL A 357 13.27 41.43 -18.71
C VAL A 357 12.34 41.85 -17.58
N PHE A 358 12.07 40.97 -16.61
CA PHE A 358 11.09 41.22 -15.56
C PHE A 358 11.78 41.59 -14.22
N PRO A 359 11.22 42.54 -13.45
CA PRO A 359 11.71 42.84 -12.11
C PRO A 359 11.51 41.64 -11.17
N SER A 360 12.47 41.41 -10.26
CA SER A 360 12.47 40.29 -9.31
C SER A 360 11.37 40.32 -8.24
N SER A 361 10.41 41.24 -8.35
CA SER A 361 9.18 41.29 -7.55
C SER A 361 8.05 40.41 -8.09
N VAL A 362 8.19 39.79 -9.28
CA VAL A 362 7.14 38.96 -9.90
C VAL A 362 7.72 37.63 -10.40
N SER A 363 7.12 36.51 -9.99
CA SER A 363 7.55 35.15 -10.37
C SER A 363 6.95 34.72 -11.72
N VAL A 364 7.57 35.12 -12.83
CA VAL A 364 7.07 34.85 -14.20
C VAL A 364 7.30 33.40 -14.67
N LEU A 365 8.40 32.76 -14.24
CA LEU A 365 8.75 31.42 -14.68
C LEU A 365 7.75 30.35 -14.19
N LEU A 366 7.12 30.55 -13.03
CA LEU A 366 6.16 29.58 -12.48
C LEU A 366 4.90 29.47 -13.35
N PRO A 367 4.14 30.55 -13.65
CA PRO A 367 3.03 30.50 -14.62
C PRO A 367 3.44 29.93 -15.98
N PHE A 368 4.62 30.29 -16.50
CA PHE A 368 5.11 29.76 -17.76
C PHE A 368 5.36 28.24 -17.69
N ALA A 369 6.06 27.76 -16.67
CA ALA A 369 6.30 26.33 -16.45
C ALA A 369 4.98 25.56 -16.22
N THR A 370 4.04 26.14 -15.47
CA THR A 370 2.69 25.58 -15.28
C THR A 370 1.99 25.37 -16.62
N ARG A 371 1.94 26.40 -17.49
CA ARG A 371 1.38 26.27 -18.83
C ARG A 371 2.16 25.31 -19.73
N VAL A 372 3.49 25.24 -19.63
CA VAL A 372 4.26 24.23 -20.40
C VAL A 372 3.86 22.81 -19.98
N CYS A 373 3.60 22.58 -18.71
CA CYS A 373 3.12 21.29 -18.23
C CYS A 373 1.68 21.01 -18.71
N GLU A 374 0.75 21.96 -18.50
CA GLU A 374 -0.66 21.83 -18.88
C GLU A 374 -0.88 21.73 -20.40
N ASP A 375 -0.30 22.66 -21.18
CA ASP A 375 -0.55 22.79 -22.62
C ASP A 375 0.37 21.89 -23.48
N ILE A 376 1.54 21.44 -23.01
CA ILE A 376 2.48 20.60 -23.83
C ILE A 376 2.68 19.20 -23.23
N ILE A 377 2.98 19.08 -21.93
CA ILE A 377 3.25 17.77 -21.32
C ILE A 377 1.97 16.94 -21.21
N SER A 378 0.84 17.53 -20.79
CA SER A 378 -0.44 16.82 -20.70
C SER A 378 -0.90 16.26 -22.06
N ASP A 379 -0.70 17.02 -23.13
CA ASP A 379 -0.99 16.64 -24.51
C ASP A 379 -0.10 15.45 -24.95
N TYR A 380 1.22 15.58 -24.73
CA TYR A 380 2.20 14.53 -25.04
C TYR A 380 1.91 13.21 -24.32
N ILE A 381 1.66 13.23 -22.99
CA ILE A 381 1.40 12.00 -22.24
C ILE A 381 0.03 11.40 -22.57
N THR A 382 -1.01 12.21 -22.80
CA THR A 382 -2.35 11.67 -23.11
C THR A 382 -2.32 10.89 -24.42
N ASN A 383 -1.69 11.45 -25.46
CA ASN A 383 -1.56 10.78 -26.75
C ASN A 383 -0.67 9.52 -26.66
N LEU A 384 0.46 9.58 -25.93
CA LEU A 384 1.31 8.41 -25.68
C LEU A 384 0.57 7.29 -24.93
N PHE A 385 -0.21 7.63 -23.91
CA PHE A 385 -0.89 6.65 -23.06
C PHE A 385 -2.08 5.98 -23.76
N ILE A 386 -2.77 6.69 -24.66
CA ILE A 386 -3.82 6.10 -25.51
C ILE A 386 -3.19 5.09 -26.49
N GLU A 387 -2.22 5.53 -27.30
CA GLU A 387 -1.56 4.66 -28.31
C GLU A 387 -0.88 3.44 -27.67
N ALA A 388 -0.20 3.63 -26.52
CA ALA A 388 0.45 2.54 -25.80
C ALA A 388 -0.57 1.51 -25.26
N HIS A 389 -1.74 1.96 -24.80
CA HIS A 389 -2.80 1.08 -24.30
C HIS A 389 -3.52 0.34 -25.43
N GLU A 390 -3.78 1.00 -26.57
CA GLU A 390 -4.32 0.35 -27.77
C GLU A 390 -3.32 -0.67 -28.37
N SER A 391 -2.02 -0.46 -28.18
CA SER A 391 -0.96 -1.38 -28.61
C SER A 391 -0.81 -2.62 -27.71
N ASN A 392 -0.54 -2.44 -26.41
CA ASN A 392 -0.40 -3.52 -25.43
C ASN A 392 -0.41 -2.96 -23.99
N VAL A 393 -1.20 -3.56 -23.09
CA VAL A 393 -1.21 -3.22 -21.65
C VAL A 393 0.20 -3.22 -21.03
N GLU A 394 1.08 -4.19 -21.35
CA GLU A 394 2.44 -4.20 -20.82
C GLU A 394 3.29 -3.00 -21.30
N THR A 395 3.08 -2.56 -22.55
CA THR A 395 3.69 -1.35 -23.12
C THR A 395 3.14 -0.11 -22.43
N TYR A 396 1.82 -0.01 -22.22
CA TYR A 396 1.19 1.06 -21.43
C TYR A 396 1.74 1.16 -20.01
N LEU A 397 1.79 0.05 -19.26
CA LEU A 397 2.25 0.04 -17.86
C LEU A 397 3.71 0.50 -17.74
N LYS A 398 4.57 0.12 -18.69
CA LYS A 398 5.98 0.56 -18.75
C LYS A 398 6.12 2.02 -19.21
N ALA A 399 5.26 2.49 -20.12
CA ALA A 399 5.26 3.87 -20.59
C ALA A 399 4.82 4.83 -19.49
N VAL A 400 3.68 4.57 -18.83
CA VAL A 400 3.16 5.41 -17.73
C VAL A 400 4.16 5.52 -16.59
N SER A 401 4.74 4.40 -16.14
CA SER A 401 5.69 4.41 -15.03
C SER A 401 7.02 5.08 -15.39
N GLY A 402 7.59 4.78 -16.55
CA GLY A 402 8.84 5.40 -17.01
C GLY A 402 8.73 6.90 -17.28
N VAL A 403 7.64 7.34 -17.93
CA VAL A 403 7.39 8.76 -18.27
C VAL A 403 7.07 9.58 -17.02
N PHE A 404 6.40 9.01 -16.01
CA PHE A 404 6.26 9.68 -14.71
C PHE A 404 7.61 9.91 -14.03
N GLU A 405 8.50 8.91 -14.01
CA GLU A 405 9.81 9.08 -13.38
C GLU A 405 10.64 10.16 -14.11
N GLN A 406 10.58 10.21 -15.44
CA GLN A 406 11.22 11.25 -16.24
C GLN A 406 10.61 12.65 -15.99
N ALA A 407 9.29 12.77 -15.88
CA ALA A 407 8.63 14.04 -15.53
C ALA A 407 9.06 14.54 -14.13
N MET A 408 9.22 13.62 -13.17
CA MET A 408 9.71 13.96 -11.82
C MET A 408 11.21 14.31 -11.80
N ARG A 409 12.03 13.71 -12.67
CA ARG A 409 13.43 14.14 -12.89
C ARG A 409 13.47 15.55 -13.54
N PHE A 410 12.61 15.81 -14.51
CA PHE A 410 12.43 17.11 -15.15
C PHE A 410 12.09 18.22 -14.12
N ALA A 411 11.18 17.96 -13.17
CA ALA A 411 10.83 18.88 -12.08
C ALA A 411 12.02 19.32 -11.20
N VAL A 412 13.06 18.49 -11.10
CA VAL A 412 14.30 18.78 -10.35
C VAL A 412 15.34 19.48 -11.22
N SER A 413 15.33 19.26 -12.54
CA SER A 413 16.29 19.85 -13.49
C SER A 413 16.08 21.34 -13.79
N ILE A 414 14.88 21.87 -13.58
CA ILE A 414 14.55 23.28 -13.85
C ILE A 414 15.23 24.17 -12.81
N GLN A 415 16.07 25.11 -13.25
CA GLN A 415 16.74 26.04 -12.34
C GLN A 415 15.74 27.03 -11.69
N PRO A 416 15.79 27.26 -10.37
CA PRO A 416 14.95 28.26 -9.72
C PRO A 416 15.42 29.68 -10.09
N PRO A 417 14.50 30.59 -10.49
CA PRO A 417 14.84 31.95 -10.88
C PRO A 417 15.08 32.83 -9.64
N LYS A 418 15.78 33.96 -9.82
CA LYS A 418 16.17 34.86 -8.71
C LYS A 418 15.01 35.50 -7.94
N ALA A 419 13.80 35.41 -8.49
CA ALA A 419 12.56 35.96 -7.93
C ALA A 419 11.72 34.94 -7.13
N SER A 420 12.09 33.65 -7.11
CA SER A 420 11.29 32.60 -6.47
C SER A 420 11.56 32.44 -4.97
N GLY A 421 10.51 32.11 -4.23
CA GLY A 421 10.65 31.54 -2.88
C GLY A 421 11.16 30.09 -2.90
N THR A 422 11.42 29.54 -1.71
CA THR A 422 11.93 28.18 -1.48
C THR A 422 11.11 27.07 -2.15
N ASP A 423 9.82 27.31 -2.32
CA ASP A 423 8.80 26.28 -2.58
C ASP A 423 8.64 25.96 -4.09
N PHE A 424 9.41 26.61 -4.96
CA PHE A 424 9.27 26.57 -6.43
C PHE A 424 9.24 25.14 -7.01
N HIS A 425 10.20 24.28 -6.62
CA HIS A 425 10.23 22.89 -7.09
C HIS A 425 9.02 22.07 -6.61
N ASP A 426 8.51 22.33 -5.40
CA ASP A 426 7.36 21.61 -4.85
C ASP A 426 6.04 22.07 -5.47
N GLN A 427 5.98 23.30 -5.98
CA GLN A 427 4.87 23.77 -6.81
C GLN A 427 4.89 23.11 -8.20
N ILE A 428 6.07 22.98 -8.84
CA ILE A 428 6.20 22.25 -10.12
C ILE A 428 5.86 20.76 -9.96
N LYS A 429 6.34 20.09 -8.89
CA LYS A 429 5.95 18.70 -8.59
C LYS A 429 4.44 18.54 -8.44
N LYS A 430 3.74 19.51 -7.84
CA LYS A 430 2.27 19.50 -7.70
C LYS A 430 1.55 19.65 -9.04
N VAL A 431 2.03 20.54 -9.91
CA VAL A 431 1.48 20.68 -11.28
C VAL A 431 1.66 19.38 -12.07
N ILE A 432 2.86 18.80 -12.05
CA ILE A 432 3.13 17.52 -12.74
C ILE A 432 2.29 16.39 -12.13
N SER A 433 2.13 16.34 -10.80
CA SER A 433 1.25 15.36 -10.15
C SER A 433 -0.19 15.52 -10.66
N HIS A 434 -0.74 16.75 -10.67
CA HIS A 434 -2.11 17.02 -11.13
C HIS A 434 -2.37 16.59 -12.58
N ILE A 435 -1.36 16.66 -13.45
CA ILE A 435 -1.44 16.18 -14.84
C ILE A 435 -1.48 14.65 -14.93
N PHE A 436 -0.90 13.93 -13.97
CA PHE A 436 -0.95 12.46 -13.91
C PHE A 436 -2.16 11.94 -13.11
N GLU A 437 -2.78 12.73 -12.22
CA GLU A 437 -3.95 12.34 -11.42
C GLU A 437 -5.07 11.62 -12.22
N PRO A 438 -5.46 12.05 -13.44
CA PRO A 438 -6.50 11.38 -14.23
C PRO A 438 -6.13 9.96 -14.72
N HIS A 439 -4.84 9.62 -14.72
CA HIS A 439 -4.31 8.36 -15.25
C HIS A 439 -3.96 7.34 -14.16
N VAL A 440 -3.61 7.80 -12.94
CA VAL A 440 -3.11 6.94 -11.85
C VAL A 440 -4.11 5.87 -11.42
N ASP A 441 -5.37 6.23 -11.18
CA ASP A 441 -6.37 5.27 -10.65
C ASP A 441 -6.68 4.14 -11.66
N ARG A 442 -6.62 4.47 -12.96
CA ARG A 442 -6.73 3.49 -14.06
C ARG A 442 -5.47 2.61 -14.13
N TYR A 443 -4.29 3.23 -14.17
CA TYR A 443 -3.00 2.54 -14.21
C TYR A 443 -2.86 1.53 -13.05
N LEU A 444 -3.16 1.93 -11.81
CA LEU A 444 -3.06 1.07 -10.63
C LEU A 444 -4.04 -0.12 -10.65
N THR A 445 -5.14 -0.02 -11.40
CA THR A 445 -6.10 -1.11 -11.56
C THR A 445 -5.60 -2.08 -12.65
N GLU A 446 -5.19 -1.55 -13.81
CA GLU A 446 -4.64 -2.37 -14.91
C GLU A 446 -3.32 -3.07 -14.55
N GLU A 447 -2.49 -2.46 -13.70
CA GLU A 447 -1.26 -3.05 -13.18
C GLU A 447 -1.54 -4.31 -12.33
N LEU A 448 -2.59 -4.27 -11.49
CA LEU A 448 -3.03 -5.41 -10.69
C LEU A 448 -3.68 -6.51 -11.54
N ASP A 449 -4.53 -6.13 -12.50
CA ASP A 449 -5.21 -7.09 -13.39
C ASP A 449 -4.22 -7.78 -14.32
N TYR A 450 -3.27 -7.03 -14.89
CA TYR A 450 -2.16 -7.57 -15.70
C TYR A 450 -1.26 -8.50 -14.88
N PHE A 451 -0.86 -8.09 -13.66
CA PHE A 451 -0.08 -8.94 -12.76
C PHE A 451 -0.80 -10.27 -12.46
N THR A 452 -2.09 -10.18 -12.11
CA THR A 452 -2.91 -11.35 -11.75
C THR A 452 -3.07 -12.29 -12.94
N SER A 453 -3.42 -11.78 -14.14
CA SER A 453 -3.51 -12.60 -15.37
C SER A 453 -2.18 -13.27 -15.68
N LYS A 454 -1.07 -12.53 -15.67
CA LYS A 454 0.26 -13.08 -16.00
C LYS A 454 0.69 -14.21 -15.07
N CYS A 455 0.38 -14.07 -13.78
CA CYS A 455 0.63 -15.11 -12.78
C CYS A 455 -0.29 -16.33 -12.97
N ASP A 456 -1.57 -16.11 -13.29
CA ASP A 456 -2.52 -17.18 -13.55
C ASP A 456 -2.21 -17.94 -14.87
N ASP A 457 -1.68 -17.26 -15.88
CA ASP A 457 -1.17 -17.83 -17.14
C ASP A 457 0.12 -18.64 -16.92
N GLU A 458 1.06 -18.12 -16.13
CA GLU A 458 2.32 -18.79 -15.80
C GLU A 458 2.09 -20.08 -14.99
N VAL A 459 1.22 -20.03 -13.97
CA VAL A 459 0.81 -21.24 -13.23
C VAL A 459 -0.06 -22.17 -14.10
N GLY A 460 -0.90 -21.63 -15.00
CA GLY A 460 -1.68 -22.43 -15.94
C GLY A 460 -0.81 -23.21 -16.94
N ALA A 461 0.30 -22.61 -17.41
CA ALA A 461 1.28 -23.27 -18.25
C ALA A 461 2.01 -24.40 -17.48
N TRP A 462 2.38 -24.16 -16.21
CA TRP A 462 2.98 -25.17 -15.34
C TRP A 462 2.03 -26.34 -15.05
N GLU A 463 0.78 -26.07 -14.64
CA GLU A 463 -0.24 -27.09 -14.39
C GLU A 463 -0.52 -27.94 -15.64
N LYS A 464 -0.51 -27.32 -16.83
CA LYS A 464 -0.65 -28.02 -18.12
C LYS A 464 0.53 -28.93 -18.43
N GLU A 465 1.77 -28.45 -18.30
CA GLU A 465 2.96 -29.28 -18.59
C GLU A 465 3.05 -30.46 -17.60
N LEU A 466 2.78 -30.23 -16.30
CA LEU A 466 2.72 -31.30 -15.29
C LEU A 466 1.65 -32.36 -15.65
N SER A 467 0.43 -31.93 -16.00
CA SER A 467 -0.66 -32.82 -16.42
C SER A 467 -0.34 -33.57 -17.73
N GLU A 468 0.34 -32.91 -18.67
CA GLU A 468 0.82 -33.58 -19.88
C GLU A 468 1.92 -34.61 -19.57
N GLN A 469 2.82 -34.37 -18.63
CA GLN A 469 3.84 -35.35 -18.21
C GLN A 469 3.21 -36.57 -17.52
N GLU A 470 2.22 -36.35 -16.65
CA GLU A 470 1.37 -37.41 -16.06
C GLU A 470 0.71 -38.24 -17.18
N ALA A 471 0.08 -37.61 -18.19
CA ALA A 471 -0.55 -38.30 -19.31
C ALA A 471 0.46 -39.02 -20.25
N LYS A 472 1.63 -38.42 -20.52
CA LYS A 472 2.71 -39.00 -21.35
C LYS A 472 3.29 -40.27 -20.69
N THR A 473 3.49 -40.27 -19.37
CA THR A 473 3.98 -41.44 -18.64
C THR A 473 2.92 -42.55 -18.52
N GLU A 474 1.67 -42.20 -18.21
CA GLU A 474 0.58 -43.19 -18.12
C GLU A 474 0.28 -43.88 -19.45
N SER A 475 0.23 -43.12 -20.54
CA SER A 475 0.04 -43.69 -21.89
C SER A 475 1.21 -44.57 -22.32
N PHE A 476 2.45 -44.25 -21.95
CA PHE A 476 3.62 -45.11 -22.16
C PHE A 476 3.45 -46.48 -21.47
N PHE A 477 3.16 -46.51 -20.16
CA PHE A 477 3.00 -47.76 -19.42
C PHE A 477 1.78 -48.58 -19.88
N MET A 478 0.66 -47.94 -20.22
CA MET A 478 -0.54 -48.63 -20.70
C MET A 478 -0.41 -49.14 -22.15
N SER A 479 0.49 -48.57 -22.97
CA SER A 479 0.70 -48.99 -24.36
C SER A 479 1.15 -50.46 -24.51
N GLY A 480 1.91 -50.97 -23.53
CA GLY A 480 2.36 -52.37 -23.49
C GLY A 480 1.18 -53.35 -23.41
N ILE A 481 0.18 -53.03 -22.59
CA ILE A 481 -1.06 -53.80 -22.46
C ILE A 481 -1.90 -53.68 -23.73
N SER A 482 -2.05 -52.48 -24.29
CA SER A 482 -2.84 -52.25 -25.50
C SER A 482 -2.36 -53.12 -26.68
N ARG A 483 -1.04 -53.32 -26.84
CA ARG A 483 -0.47 -54.22 -27.85
C ARG A 483 -0.77 -55.72 -27.62
N GLN A 484 -1.03 -56.14 -26.39
CA GLN A 484 -1.45 -57.53 -26.08
C GLN A 484 -2.97 -57.71 -26.11
N ALA A 485 -3.72 -56.72 -25.62
CA ALA A 485 -5.18 -56.66 -25.70
C ALA A 485 -5.64 -56.68 -27.17
N ALA A 486 -5.07 -55.81 -28.02
CA ALA A 486 -5.35 -55.82 -29.46
C ALA A 486 -5.06 -57.16 -30.13
N LYS A 487 -4.01 -57.89 -29.72
CA LYS A 487 -3.74 -59.26 -30.22
C LYS A 487 -4.78 -60.28 -29.74
N ARG A 488 -5.25 -60.18 -28.49
CA ARG A 488 -6.33 -61.03 -27.96
C ARG A 488 -7.67 -60.73 -28.65
N ASP A 489 -7.98 -59.46 -28.93
CA ASP A 489 -9.21 -59.09 -29.62
C ASP A 489 -9.16 -59.34 -31.13
N PHE A 490 -7.98 -59.30 -31.76
CA PHE A 490 -7.80 -59.80 -33.11
C PHE A 490 -8.07 -61.32 -33.17
N LEU A 491 -7.59 -62.09 -32.19
CA LEU A 491 -7.88 -63.54 -32.12
C LEU A 491 -9.33 -63.84 -31.72
N SER A 492 -9.96 -63.03 -30.85
CA SER A 492 -11.36 -63.20 -30.45
C SER A 492 -12.32 -62.87 -31.60
N SER A 493 -12.07 -61.78 -32.31
CA SER A 493 -12.82 -61.39 -33.51
C SER A 493 -12.59 -62.36 -34.67
N PHE A 494 -11.34 -62.79 -34.93
CA PHE A 494 -11.06 -63.82 -35.94
C PHE A 494 -11.79 -65.13 -35.63
N ARG A 495 -11.77 -65.62 -34.38
CA ARG A 495 -12.55 -66.79 -33.96
C ARG A 495 -14.06 -66.59 -34.12
N LYS A 496 -14.56 -65.38 -33.84
CA LYS A 496 -15.99 -65.02 -33.96
C LYS A 496 -16.45 -64.94 -35.43
N VAL A 497 -15.58 -64.50 -36.34
CA VAL A 497 -15.82 -64.50 -37.80
C VAL A 497 -15.75 -65.92 -38.37
N VAL A 498 -14.76 -66.72 -37.96
CA VAL A 498 -14.58 -68.11 -38.42
C VAL A 498 -15.67 -69.06 -37.90
N MET A 499 -16.33 -68.75 -36.78
CA MET A 499 -17.43 -69.56 -36.22
C MET A 499 -18.83 -69.02 -36.51
N MET A 500 -18.98 -68.11 -37.49
CA MET A 500 -20.28 -67.64 -37.98
C MET A 500 -20.75 -68.50 -39.18
N PRO A 501 -21.96 -69.10 -39.15
CA PRO A 501 -22.44 -69.93 -40.27
C PRO A 501 -22.63 -69.12 -41.56
N VAL A 502 -22.11 -69.63 -42.68
CA VAL A 502 -22.20 -68.97 -43.99
C VAL A 502 -23.62 -69.08 -44.56
N ASN A 503 -24.32 -67.95 -44.68
CA ASN A 503 -25.38 -67.75 -45.67
C ASN A 503 -25.73 -66.25 -45.84
N ALA A 504 -26.28 -65.91 -47.01
CA ALA A 504 -26.78 -64.59 -47.45
C ALA A 504 -25.74 -63.44 -47.61
N LEU A 505 -25.33 -63.21 -48.86
CA LEU A 505 -24.97 -61.87 -49.38
C LEU A 505 -26.27 -61.13 -49.78
N PRO A 506 -26.28 -59.78 -49.80
CA PRO A 506 -26.07 -59.08 -51.08
C PRO A 506 -25.22 -57.79 -51.05
N THR A 507 -24.51 -57.57 -52.17
CA THR A 507 -24.12 -56.32 -52.88
C THR A 507 -24.69 -54.97 -52.38
N PHE A 508 -23.99 -53.81 -52.39
CA PHE A 508 -23.16 -53.09 -53.41
C PHE A 508 -22.33 -51.95 -52.73
N PRO A 509 -21.59 -51.04 -53.43
CA PRO A 509 -20.66 -51.14 -54.58
C PRO A 509 -19.25 -50.51 -54.31
N SER A 510 -18.39 -50.39 -55.34
CA SER A 510 -16.97 -50.00 -55.29
C SER A 510 -16.65 -48.57 -55.77
N ALA A 511 -15.60 -47.93 -55.19
CA ALA A 511 -14.69 -46.94 -55.82
C ALA A 511 -13.58 -46.50 -54.82
N ASN A 512 -12.29 -46.26 -55.18
CA ASN A 512 -11.51 -46.61 -56.39
C ASN A 512 -9.98 -46.38 -56.16
N LYS A 513 -9.11 -47.34 -56.57
CA LYS A 513 -7.64 -47.21 -56.87
C LYS A 513 -6.67 -46.76 -55.74
N ALA A 514 -5.36 -47.09 -55.75
CA ALA A 514 -4.49 -47.85 -56.67
C ALA A 514 -3.51 -48.79 -55.90
N ALA A 515 -2.67 -49.56 -56.59
CA ALA A 515 -1.78 -50.60 -56.03
C ALA A 515 -0.39 -50.65 -56.76
N PRO A 516 0.45 -51.72 -56.72
CA PRO A 516 1.56 -51.92 -55.76
C PRO A 516 2.93 -52.21 -56.48
N VAL A 517 3.71 -53.22 -56.02
CA VAL A 517 4.97 -53.83 -56.59
C VAL A 517 6.30 -53.18 -56.13
N VAL A 518 7.38 -53.86 -55.67
CA VAL A 518 7.67 -55.28 -55.27
C VAL A 518 8.87 -55.34 -54.27
N GLU A 519 9.17 -56.51 -53.68
CA GLU A 519 10.19 -56.75 -52.64
C GLU A 519 11.55 -57.38 -53.09
N HIS A 520 12.63 -57.08 -52.33
CA HIS A 520 13.84 -57.91 -52.03
C HIS A 520 14.84 -58.27 -53.17
N PRO A 521 16.09 -58.76 -52.90
CA PRO A 521 16.73 -59.12 -51.60
C PRO A 521 18.18 -58.59 -51.31
N ALA A 522 18.52 -58.53 -50.01
CA ALA A 522 19.75 -58.91 -49.27
C ALA A 522 21.23 -58.68 -49.77
N VAL A 523 22.14 -58.64 -48.77
CA VAL A 523 23.51 -59.25 -48.66
C VAL A 523 24.63 -58.31 -48.14
N GLU A 524 25.18 -58.70 -46.97
CA GLU A 524 26.54 -58.48 -46.39
C GLU A 524 27.15 -57.07 -46.15
N ALA A 525 28.12 -57.05 -45.21
CA ALA A 525 28.98 -55.94 -44.82
C ALA A 525 30.46 -56.44 -44.84
N PRO A 526 31.50 -55.57 -44.78
CA PRO A 526 31.98 -55.13 -43.45
C PRO A 526 32.75 -53.77 -43.36
N SER A 527 32.94 -53.33 -42.09
CA SER A 527 34.13 -52.65 -41.51
C SER A 527 34.59 -51.22 -41.88
N THR A 528 34.96 -50.50 -40.80
CA THR A 528 35.99 -49.45 -40.63
C THR A 528 35.86 -48.06 -41.28
N GLU A 529 35.65 -47.05 -40.40
CA GLU A 529 36.45 -45.82 -40.20
C GLU A 529 36.65 -44.82 -41.38
N ASP A 530 36.55 -43.48 -41.24
CA ASP A 530 36.49 -42.62 -40.03
C ASP A 530 35.80 -41.25 -40.33
N SER A 531 35.36 -40.53 -39.28
CA SER A 531 34.90 -39.11 -39.24
C SER A 531 33.71 -38.68 -40.15
N SER A 532 32.78 -37.80 -39.74
CA SER A 532 32.65 -36.98 -38.52
C SER A 532 31.18 -36.56 -38.32
N ARG A 533 30.75 -36.23 -37.09
CA ARG A 533 29.43 -35.63 -36.81
C ARG A 533 29.46 -34.77 -35.53
N PRO A 534 28.93 -33.53 -35.53
CA PRO A 534 28.79 -32.71 -34.32
C PRO A 534 27.74 -33.24 -33.33
N GLU A 535 27.90 -32.84 -32.07
CA GLU A 535 27.19 -33.35 -30.90
C GLU A 535 25.79 -32.74 -30.70
N THR A 536 24.93 -33.46 -29.98
CA THR A 536 23.83 -32.88 -29.18
C THR A 536 23.70 -33.64 -27.85
N PRO A 537 23.44 -32.97 -26.70
CA PRO A 537 23.84 -33.55 -25.42
C PRO A 537 22.77 -34.35 -24.68
N GLY A 538 23.19 -35.51 -24.14
CA GLY A 538 22.83 -35.96 -22.77
C GLY A 538 21.36 -36.16 -22.40
N THR A 539 20.74 -37.26 -22.83
CA THR A 539 19.51 -37.78 -22.20
C THR A 539 19.86 -38.84 -21.14
N PRO A 540 19.58 -38.62 -19.83
CA PRO A 540 19.92 -39.58 -18.78
C PRO A 540 18.71 -40.45 -18.39
N THR A 541 18.50 -41.60 -19.06
CA THR A 541 17.65 -42.67 -18.48
C THR A 541 17.95 -44.05 -19.04
N LEU A 542 18.07 -45.05 -18.16
CA LEU A 542 18.10 -46.46 -18.57
C LEU A 542 16.69 -46.90 -19.00
N ALA A 543 16.60 -47.58 -20.14
CA ALA A 543 15.34 -48.14 -20.64
C ALA A 543 14.85 -49.32 -19.76
N LYS A 544 14.02 -49.03 -18.75
CA LYS A 544 13.21 -50.05 -18.05
C LYS A 544 12.29 -50.71 -19.10
N PRO A 545 12.27 -52.06 -19.26
CA PRO A 545 11.43 -52.73 -20.26
C PRO A 545 9.94 -52.57 -19.92
N ALA A 546 9.09 -52.40 -20.94
CA ALA A 546 7.66 -52.16 -20.76
C ALA A 546 6.95 -53.36 -20.09
N PRO A 547 6.10 -53.14 -19.06
CA PRO A 547 5.47 -54.22 -18.30
C PRO A 547 4.44 -55.00 -19.13
N THR A 548 4.42 -56.32 -18.93
CA THR A 548 3.64 -57.29 -19.71
C THR A 548 2.35 -57.76 -19.04
N THR A 549 1.92 -57.10 -17.96
CA THR A 549 0.76 -57.48 -17.13
C THR A 549 0.05 -56.23 -16.60
N GLU A 550 -1.28 -56.28 -16.48
CA GLU A 550 -2.09 -55.12 -16.06
C GLU A 550 -1.70 -54.55 -14.68
N LEU A 551 -1.52 -55.44 -13.70
CA LEU A 551 -1.05 -55.08 -12.35
C LEU A 551 0.35 -54.46 -12.40
N ALA A 552 1.24 -54.98 -13.24
CA ALA A 552 2.61 -54.46 -13.37
C ALA A 552 2.64 -53.04 -13.99
N ALA A 553 1.78 -52.72 -14.95
CA ALA A 553 1.67 -51.36 -15.46
C ALA A 553 1.07 -50.39 -14.43
N LYS A 554 0.02 -50.82 -13.70
CA LYS A 554 -0.58 -50.02 -12.61
C LYS A 554 0.44 -49.71 -11.51
N THR A 555 1.24 -50.69 -11.09
CA THR A 555 2.32 -50.48 -10.12
C THR A 555 3.50 -49.67 -10.69
N ALA A 556 3.80 -49.76 -11.98
CA ALA A 556 4.83 -48.92 -12.62
C ALA A 556 4.40 -47.45 -12.71
N ILE A 557 3.15 -47.17 -13.11
CA ILE A 557 2.53 -45.83 -13.06
C ILE A 557 2.58 -45.28 -11.64
N MET A 558 2.20 -46.10 -10.66
CA MET A 558 2.24 -45.72 -9.25
C MET A 558 3.64 -45.31 -8.80
N ASN A 559 4.67 -46.12 -9.07
CA ASN A 559 6.06 -45.75 -8.75
C ASN A 559 6.48 -44.46 -9.48
N SER A 560 6.11 -44.28 -10.75
CA SER A 560 6.39 -43.05 -11.52
C SER A 560 5.73 -41.80 -10.89
N ARG A 561 4.50 -41.92 -10.38
CA ARG A 561 3.80 -40.85 -9.65
C ARG A 561 4.40 -40.55 -8.26
N LEU A 562 5.14 -41.49 -7.67
CA LEU A 562 5.84 -41.34 -6.38
C LEU A 562 7.25 -40.76 -6.57
N GLU A 563 7.97 -41.16 -7.63
CA GLU A 563 9.18 -40.51 -8.13
C GLU A 563 8.87 -39.02 -8.48
N GLY A 564 7.73 -38.76 -9.13
CA GLY A 564 7.24 -37.42 -9.49
C GLY A 564 6.70 -36.54 -8.36
N ILE A 565 6.67 -36.99 -7.10
CA ILE A 565 6.24 -36.11 -5.97
C ILE A 565 7.14 -34.87 -5.86
N LYS A 566 8.44 -35.02 -6.15
CA LYS A 566 9.44 -33.94 -6.06
C LYS A 566 9.21 -32.78 -7.04
N SER A 567 8.39 -32.98 -8.07
CA SER A 567 8.10 -31.99 -9.12
C SER A 567 6.65 -31.50 -9.12
N LEU A 568 5.90 -31.71 -8.02
CA LEU A 568 4.50 -31.28 -7.94
C LEU A 568 4.34 -29.75 -7.80
N PHE A 569 5.31 -29.06 -7.20
CA PHE A 569 5.48 -27.61 -7.30
C PHE A 569 6.97 -27.26 -7.42
N SER A 570 7.29 -26.20 -8.18
CA SER A 570 8.65 -25.77 -8.50
C SER A 570 9.02 -24.44 -7.85
N ILE A 571 10.26 -24.34 -7.37
CA ILE A 571 10.89 -23.10 -6.86
C ILE A 571 11.04 -22.07 -7.99
N GLU A 572 11.28 -22.51 -9.22
CA GLU A 572 11.51 -21.62 -10.37
C GLU A 572 10.25 -20.84 -10.73
N VAL A 573 9.09 -21.49 -10.68
CA VAL A 573 7.78 -20.84 -10.84
C VAL A 573 7.53 -19.86 -9.69
N ALA A 574 7.84 -20.25 -8.44
CA ALA A 574 7.70 -19.35 -7.29
C ALA A 574 8.63 -18.12 -7.40
N LEU A 575 9.87 -18.30 -7.86
CA LEU A 575 10.79 -17.20 -8.17
C LEU A 575 10.23 -16.27 -9.24
N SER A 576 9.73 -16.82 -10.35
CA SER A 576 9.19 -16.02 -11.46
C SER A 576 7.98 -15.18 -11.01
N LEU A 577 7.04 -15.78 -10.28
CA LEU A 577 5.89 -15.08 -9.68
C LEU A 577 6.33 -13.96 -8.72
N ILE A 578 7.33 -14.22 -7.87
CA ILE A 578 7.92 -13.20 -6.96
C ILE A 578 8.61 -12.08 -7.76
N HIS A 579 9.33 -12.39 -8.84
CA HIS A 579 9.95 -11.39 -9.71
C HIS A 579 8.90 -10.55 -10.48
N HIS A 580 7.82 -11.17 -10.95
CA HIS A 580 6.68 -10.49 -11.55
C HIS A 580 6.00 -9.54 -10.54
N ALA A 581 5.81 -9.99 -9.30
CA ALA A 581 5.24 -9.16 -8.23
C ALA A 581 6.16 -8.01 -7.84
N LYS A 582 7.47 -8.27 -7.68
CA LYS A 582 8.49 -7.23 -7.42
C LYS A 582 8.45 -6.16 -8.49
N ALA A 583 8.53 -6.53 -9.77
CA ALA A 583 8.54 -5.57 -10.86
C ALA A 583 7.25 -4.74 -10.96
N SER A 584 6.10 -5.31 -10.56
CA SER A 584 4.82 -4.61 -10.48
C SER A 584 4.78 -3.62 -9.31
N ILE A 585 5.22 -4.04 -8.11
CA ILE A 585 5.32 -3.17 -6.92
C ILE A 585 6.33 -2.04 -7.14
N GLU A 586 7.50 -2.31 -7.76
CA GLU A 586 8.50 -1.28 -8.09
C GLU A 586 7.94 -0.21 -9.05
N ARG A 587 7.14 -0.60 -10.06
CA ARG A 587 6.46 0.36 -10.94
C ARG A 587 5.38 1.15 -10.21
N ALA A 588 4.57 0.50 -9.37
CA ALA A 588 3.50 1.17 -8.63
C ALA A 588 4.04 2.14 -7.56
N ALA A 589 5.12 1.77 -6.84
CA ALA A 589 5.64 2.53 -5.70
C ALA A 589 6.12 3.96 -6.04
N ILE A 590 6.41 4.27 -7.31
CA ILE A 590 6.81 5.62 -7.73
C ILE A 590 5.73 6.67 -7.45
N PHE A 591 4.44 6.28 -7.54
CA PHE A 591 3.29 7.18 -7.43
C PHE A 591 3.03 7.69 -6.01
N ILE A 592 3.68 7.08 -5.00
CA ILE A 592 3.72 7.56 -3.61
C ILE A 592 4.25 9.00 -3.53
N ARG A 593 5.07 9.42 -4.50
CA ARG A 593 5.65 10.77 -4.58
C ARG A 593 4.66 11.86 -5.02
N MET A 594 3.45 11.51 -5.46
CA MET A 594 2.42 12.48 -5.90
C MET A 594 1.63 13.13 -4.75
N GLY A 595 1.66 12.55 -3.55
CA GLY A 595 1.01 13.10 -2.35
C GLY A 595 -0.03 12.17 -1.71
N ASP A 596 -0.50 12.58 -0.54
CA ASP A 596 -1.09 11.69 0.48
C ASP A 596 -2.20 10.75 -0.02
N LYS A 597 -3.14 11.25 -0.84
CA LYS A 597 -4.27 10.46 -1.37
C LYS A 597 -3.81 9.31 -2.28
N HIS A 598 -3.04 9.64 -3.32
CA HIS A 598 -2.54 8.63 -4.25
C HIS A 598 -1.48 7.75 -3.58
N ALA A 599 -0.74 8.27 -2.59
CA ALA A 599 0.12 7.46 -1.73
C ALA A 599 -0.66 6.44 -0.88
N THR A 600 -1.86 6.75 -0.38
CA THR A 600 -2.72 5.74 0.28
C THR A 600 -3.26 4.71 -0.71
N LEU A 601 -3.76 5.15 -1.87
CA LEU A 601 -4.27 4.22 -2.91
C LEU A 601 -3.17 3.30 -3.44
N THR A 602 -1.97 3.81 -3.67
CA THR A 602 -0.81 3.02 -4.12
C THR A 602 -0.42 1.96 -3.09
N ARG A 603 -0.36 2.29 -1.79
CA ARG A 603 -0.09 1.31 -0.73
C ARG A 603 -1.13 0.20 -0.71
N GLU A 604 -2.42 0.54 -0.73
CA GLU A 604 -3.48 -0.46 -0.80
C GLU A 604 -3.36 -1.37 -2.03
N GLN A 605 -2.91 -0.85 -3.18
CA GLN A 605 -2.74 -1.64 -4.40
C GLN A 605 -1.48 -2.52 -4.33
N CYS A 606 -0.38 -2.07 -3.73
CA CYS A 606 0.78 -2.92 -3.44
C CYS A 606 0.42 -4.06 -2.47
N ASP A 607 -0.36 -3.78 -1.41
CA ASP A 607 -0.89 -4.81 -0.51
C ASP A 607 -1.80 -5.81 -1.26
N LYS A 608 -2.65 -5.34 -2.20
CA LYS A 608 -3.51 -6.21 -3.03
C LYS A 608 -2.71 -7.04 -4.03
N ILE A 609 -1.63 -6.51 -4.63
CA ILE A 609 -0.71 -7.26 -5.50
C ILE A 609 -0.03 -8.39 -4.69
N PHE A 610 0.46 -8.10 -3.47
CA PHE A 610 1.02 -9.10 -2.57
C PHE A 610 -0.01 -10.16 -2.14
N VAL A 611 -1.26 -9.76 -1.84
CA VAL A 611 -2.36 -10.70 -1.56
C VAL A 611 -2.69 -11.57 -2.78
N SER A 612 -2.68 -11.02 -3.99
CA SER A 612 -2.91 -11.76 -5.23
C SER A 612 -1.79 -12.79 -5.47
N LEU A 613 -0.52 -12.40 -5.28
CA LEU A 613 0.63 -13.30 -5.30
C LEU A 613 0.43 -14.50 -4.36
N LEU A 614 0.15 -14.24 -3.07
CA LEU A 614 -0.02 -15.31 -2.08
C LEU A 614 -1.25 -16.19 -2.35
N ASN A 615 -2.30 -15.63 -2.93
CA ASN A 615 -3.49 -16.38 -3.32
C ASN A 615 -3.20 -17.35 -4.49
N ILE A 616 -2.47 -16.91 -5.52
CA ILE A 616 -2.08 -17.73 -6.67
C ILE A 616 -1.01 -18.76 -6.26
N LEU A 617 0.11 -18.30 -5.70
CA LEU A 617 1.23 -19.15 -5.26
C LEU A 617 0.77 -20.15 -4.18
N GLY A 618 -0.02 -19.70 -3.22
CA GLY A 618 -0.56 -20.54 -2.15
C GLY A 618 -1.56 -21.57 -2.66
N ARG A 619 -2.65 -21.15 -3.33
CA ARG A 619 -3.77 -22.05 -3.63
C ARG A 619 -3.62 -22.83 -4.95
N ARG A 620 -3.08 -22.24 -6.01
CA ARG A 620 -2.94 -22.91 -7.31
C ARG A 620 -1.65 -23.72 -7.43
N HIS A 621 -0.54 -23.22 -6.92
CA HIS A 621 0.76 -23.90 -7.02
C HIS A 621 0.98 -24.86 -5.84
N ILE A 622 1.16 -24.30 -4.63
CA ILE A 622 1.59 -25.07 -3.45
C ILE A 622 0.50 -26.00 -2.93
N GLN A 623 -0.71 -25.49 -2.66
CA GLN A 623 -1.80 -26.31 -2.09
C GLN A 623 -2.21 -27.44 -3.06
N ASN A 624 -2.30 -27.16 -4.37
CA ASN A 624 -2.58 -28.16 -5.40
C ASN A 624 -1.51 -29.27 -5.42
N GLY A 625 -0.23 -28.89 -5.40
CA GLY A 625 0.88 -29.83 -5.34
C GLY A 625 0.89 -30.67 -4.05
N PHE A 626 0.60 -30.08 -2.88
CA PHE A 626 0.43 -30.84 -1.64
C PHE A 626 -0.82 -31.74 -1.65
N ASP A 627 -1.97 -31.27 -2.14
CA ASP A 627 -3.20 -32.06 -2.23
C ASP A 627 -2.99 -33.27 -3.18
N LYS A 628 -2.25 -33.09 -4.30
CA LYS A 628 -1.75 -34.19 -5.14
C LYS A 628 -0.81 -35.13 -4.39
N ALA A 629 0.19 -34.61 -3.67
CA ALA A 629 1.18 -35.41 -2.93
C ALA A 629 0.53 -36.29 -1.84
N VAL A 630 -0.38 -35.70 -1.05
CA VAL A 630 -1.18 -36.40 -0.04
C VAL A 630 -2.11 -37.43 -0.70
N GLY A 631 -2.67 -37.11 -1.88
CA GLY A 631 -3.39 -38.08 -2.72
C GLY A 631 -2.53 -39.28 -3.09
N HIS A 632 -1.31 -39.05 -3.60
CA HIS A 632 -0.37 -40.11 -3.97
C HIS A 632 0.03 -40.97 -2.76
N LEU A 633 0.36 -40.36 -1.61
CA LEU A 633 0.61 -41.05 -0.34
C LEU A 633 -0.60 -41.87 0.13
N SER A 634 -1.82 -41.33 0.06
CA SER A 634 -3.03 -42.05 0.49
C SER A 634 -3.35 -43.28 -0.37
N SER A 635 -2.87 -43.30 -1.62
CA SER A 635 -2.96 -44.47 -2.49
C SER A 635 -1.89 -45.52 -2.21
N TYR A 636 -0.80 -45.16 -1.51
CA TYR A 636 0.41 -45.97 -1.41
C TYR A 636 0.19 -47.28 -0.64
N ASN A 637 0.43 -48.39 -1.33
CA ASN A 637 0.31 -49.73 -0.79
C ASN A 637 1.69 -50.42 -0.84
N PRO A 638 2.47 -50.46 0.26
CA PRO A 638 3.83 -50.98 0.24
C PRO A 638 3.91 -52.46 -0.17
N ARG A 639 2.82 -53.22 0.01
CA ARG A 639 2.72 -54.64 -0.35
C ARG A 639 2.75 -54.88 -1.87
N ALA A 640 1.96 -54.11 -2.63
CA ALA A 640 1.93 -54.21 -4.10
C ALA A 640 3.29 -53.85 -4.74
N VAL A 641 4.03 -52.92 -4.12
CA VAL A 641 5.39 -52.55 -4.56
C VAL A 641 6.42 -53.61 -4.18
N LYS A 642 6.32 -54.23 -2.99
CA LYS A 642 7.16 -55.38 -2.59
C LYS A 642 6.98 -56.56 -3.53
N GLU A 643 5.74 -56.95 -3.84
CA GLU A 643 5.44 -58.05 -4.78
C GLU A 643 6.06 -57.78 -6.16
N PHE A 644 5.84 -56.59 -6.73
CA PHE A 644 6.42 -56.22 -8.02
C PHE A 644 7.96 -56.22 -8.01
N ARG A 645 8.58 -55.63 -6.98
CA ARG A 645 10.05 -55.55 -6.88
C ARG A 645 10.68 -56.93 -6.65
N SER A 646 10.00 -57.86 -5.97
CA SER A 646 10.43 -59.27 -5.83
C SER A 646 10.39 -60.09 -7.14
N GLY A 647 9.65 -59.60 -8.15
CA GLY A 647 9.63 -60.19 -9.49
C GLY A 647 10.81 -59.78 -10.39
N GLN A 648 11.70 -58.91 -9.92
CA GLN A 648 12.94 -58.51 -10.60
C GLN A 648 14.15 -58.88 -9.73
N LEU A 649 15.21 -59.38 -10.37
CA LEU A 649 16.38 -59.97 -9.70
C LEU A 649 16.94 -59.10 -8.57
N GLU A 650 17.24 -59.76 -7.46
CA GLU A 650 17.61 -59.16 -6.19
C GLU A 650 18.80 -58.19 -6.33
N LYS A 651 18.58 -56.94 -5.91
CA LYS A 651 19.63 -56.07 -5.40
C LYS A 651 19.39 -55.87 -3.91
N GLU A 652 20.20 -56.55 -3.10
CA GLU A 652 20.25 -56.32 -1.66
C GLU A 652 20.57 -54.85 -1.36
N GLY A 653 19.89 -54.25 -0.39
CA GLY A 653 20.23 -52.92 0.15
C GLY A 653 19.07 -51.98 0.41
N THR A 654 18.04 -51.91 -0.45
CA THR A 654 16.96 -50.91 -0.34
C THR A 654 15.57 -51.52 -0.18
N THR A 655 15.11 -51.57 1.08
CA THR A 655 13.77 -52.02 1.46
C THR A 655 12.68 -51.08 0.90
N ALA A 656 11.84 -51.62 0.02
CA ALA A 656 10.96 -50.86 -0.89
C ALA A 656 9.77 -50.09 -0.27
N GLY A 657 9.78 -49.84 1.04
CA GLY A 657 8.65 -49.26 1.79
C GLY A 657 8.71 -47.75 2.04
N VAL A 658 9.85 -47.09 1.83
CA VAL A 658 10.14 -45.78 2.47
C VAL A 658 10.35 -44.63 1.47
N GLU A 659 10.60 -44.94 0.19
CA GLU A 659 10.79 -43.98 -0.90
C GLU A 659 9.77 -42.81 -0.87
N PRO A 660 8.44 -43.05 -0.76
CA PRO A 660 7.44 -41.97 -0.79
C PRO A 660 7.48 -40.99 0.37
N LEU A 661 7.88 -41.45 1.57
CA LEU A 661 7.91 -40.59 2.75
C LEU A 661 9.08 -39.60 2.67
N VAL A 662 10.22 -40.08 2.15
CA VAL A 662 11.39 -39.23 1.89
C VAL A 662 11.12 -38.26 0.73
N THR A 663 10.49 -38.69 -0.37
CA THR A 663 10.14 -37.75 -1.46
C THR A 663 9.09 -36.71 -1.03
N PHE A 664 8.18 -37.04 -0.12
CA PHE A 664 7.28 -36.06 0.50
C PHE A 664 8.03 -35.06 1.38
N LEU A 665 8.97 -35.50 2.22
CA LEU A 665 9.72 -34.59 3.11
C LEU A 665 10.71 -33.69 2.34
N GLU A 666 11.26 -34.17 1.22
CA GLU A 666 11.95 -33.29 0.27
C GLU A 666 11.01 -32.20 -0.28
N LEU A 667 9.75 -32.51 -0.57
CA LEU A 667 8.75 -31.53 -1.01
C LEU A 667 8.35 -30.56 0.12
N VAL A 668 8.30 -31.01 1.38
CA VAL A 668 8.13 -30.12 2.56
C VAL A 668 9.25 -29.10 2.63
N ASN A 669 10.51 -29.54 2.56
CA ASN A 669 11.69 -28.65 2.58
C ASN A 669 11.67 -27.62 1.43
N VAL A 670 11.09 -27.96 0.27
CA VAL A 670 10.87 -27.03 -0.85
C VAL A 670 9.76 -26.01 -0.54
N GLY A 671 8.69 -26.42 0.14
CA GLY A 671 7.65 -25.52 0.65
C GLY A 671 8.19 -24.51 1.66
N ASP A 672 8.98 -24.97 2.64
CA ASP A 672 9.62 -24.13 3.66
C ASP A 672 10.56 -23.09 3.03
N LEU A 673 11.30 -23.47 1.98
CA LEU A 673 12.16 -22.55 1.23
C LEU A 673 11.34 -21.46 0.54
N ILE A 674 10.21 -21.81 -0.09
CA ILE A 674 9.32 -20.83 -0.74
C ILE A 674 8.69 -19.89 0.31
N GLN A 675 8.33 -20.38 1.51
CA GLN A 675 7.90 -19.52 2.61
C GLN A 675 9.00 -18.55 3.05
N GLN A 676 10.24 -19.01 3.20
CA GLN A 676 11.38 -18.13 3.52
C GLN A 676 11.64 -17.07 2.43
N MET A 677 11.43 -17.40 1.17
CA MET A 677 11.54 -16.45 0.05
C MET A 677 10.43 -15.39 0.07
N VAL A 678 9.18 -15.81 0.36
CA VAL A 678 8.04 -14.90 0.58
C VAL A 678 8.30 -13.95 1.76
N ASP A 679 8.92 -14.45 2.83
CA ASP A 679 9.29 -13.66 4.01
C ASP A 679 10.33 -12.59 3.71
N VAL A 680 11.38 -12.95 2.99
CA VAL A 680 12.42 -12.01 2.56
C VAL A 680 11.84 -10.97 1.61
N PHE A 681 11.02 -11.39 0.63
CA PHE A 681 10.33 -10.50 -0.31
C PHE A 681 9.42 -9.49 0.42
N TYR A 682 8.59 -9.94 1.37
CA TYR A 682 7.73 -9.05 2.17
C TYR A 682 8.54 -7.99 2.94
N MET A 683 9.64 -8.39 3.57
CA MET A 683 10.49 -7.46 4.34
C MET A 683 11.25 -6.48 3.44
N GLN A 684 11.73 -6.92 2.27
CA GLN A 684 12.51 -6.09 1.35
C GLN A 684 11.66 -5.14 0.50
N GLU A 685 10.49 -5.57 0.02
CA GLU A 685 9.72 -4.82 -0.97
C GLU A 685 8.49 -4.09 -0.38
N LEU A 686 7.90 -4.56 0.72
CA LEU A 686 6.76 -3.89 1.38
C LEU A 686 7.18 -3.10 2.61
N VAL A 687 7.93 -3.72 3.54
CA VAL A 687 8.30 -3.07 4.81
C VAL A 687 9.42 -2.04 4.62
N THR A 688 10.52 -2.40 3.94
CA THR A 688 11.69 -1.52 3.81
C THR A 688 11.39 -0.19 3.08
N PRO A 689 10.56 -0.13 2.01
CA PRO A 689 10.19 1.13 1.37
C PRO A 689 9.10 1.93 2.10
N GLY A 690 8.55 1.41 3.20
CA GLY A 690 7.44 2.05 3.92
C GLY A 690 6.09 1.97 3.20
N LEU A 691 5.85 0.88 2.46
CA LEU A 691 4.53 0.59 1.88
C LEU A 691 3.57 0.11 2.98
N THR A 692 4.05 -0.80 3.82
CA THR A 692 3.25 -1.54 4.80
C THR A 692 3.97 -1.56 6.15
N ASP A 693 3.27 -1.27 7.25
CA ASP A 693 3.84 -1.43 8.59
C ASP A 693 3.84 -2.92 8.97
N ARG A 694 4.97 -3.40 9.49
CA ARG A 694 5.13 -4.79 9.98
C ARG A 694 4.17 -5.10 11.13
N ASP A 695 3.85 -4.10 11.96
CA ASP A 695 3.08 -4.29 13.19
C ASP A 695 1.58 -3.98 13.01
N ASP A 696 1.13 -3.61 11.80
CA ASP A 696 -0.29 -3.46 11.46
C ASP A 696 -0.98 -4.82 11.25
N PHE A 697 -1.50 -5.37 12.33
CA PHE A 697 -2.32 -6.60 12.35
C PHE A 697 -3.65 -6.48 11.60
N LEU A 698 -4.10 -5.27 11.20
CA LEU A 698 -5.32 -5.08 10.41
C LEU A 698 -5.06 -5.16 8.90
N ASN A 699 -3.81 -5.03 8.44
CA ASN A 699 -3.49 -5.05 7.02
C ASN A 699 -3.83 -6.40 6.35
N PRO A 700 -4.45 -6.42 5.15
CA PRO A 700 -4.72 -7.64 4.38
C PRO A 700 -3.47 -8.49 4.08
N ALA A 701 -2.33 -7.86 3.76
CA ALA A 701 -1.07 -8.55 3.44
C ALA A 701 -0.55 -9.37 4.63
N VAL A 702 -0.54 -8.78 5.84
CA VAL A 702 -0.14 -9.45 7.08
C VAL A 702 -1.06 -10.64 7.41
N LYS A 703 -2.35 -10.54 7.08
CA LYS A 703 -3.34 -11.60 7.30
C LYS A 703 -3.18 -12.76 6.32
N GLU A 704 -3.11 -12.48 5.02
CA GLU A 704 -2.94 -13.55 4.02
C GLU A 704 -1.53 -14.17 4.07
N LYS A 705 -0.50 -13.44 4.52
CA LYS A 705 0.79 -14.04 4.89
C LYS A 705 0.61 -15.11 5.97
N LYS A 706 0.01 -14.77 7.13
CA LYS A 706 -0.19 -15.75 8.22
C LYS A 706 -1.09 -16.92 7.82
N ARG A 707 -2.02 -16.68 6.90
CA ARG A 707 -2.87 -17.71 6.30
C ARG A 707 -2.09 -18.63 5.35
N PHE A 708 -1.10 -18.11 4.62
CA PHE A 708 -0.19 -18.89 3.78
C PHE A 708 0.70 -19.81 4.63
N GLU A 709 1.29 -19.26 5.71
CA GLU A 709 2.03 -20.03 6.73
C GLU A 709 1.17 -21.18 7.29
N GLN A 710 -0.03 -20.86 7.80
CA GLN A 710 -0.97 -21.85 8.34
C GLN A 710 -1.40 -22.91 7.29
N MET A 711 -1.59 -22.51 6.03
CA MET A 711 -1.97 -23.43 4.95
C MET A 711 -0.86 -24.45 4.67
N LEU A 712 0.41 -24.02 4.72
CA LEU A 712 1.55 -24.93 4.62
C LEU A 712 1.58 -25.91 5.79
N ASP A 713 1.53 -25.40 7.03
CA ASP A 713 1.52 -26.22 8.26
C ASP A 713 0.42 -27.29 8.24
N GLU A 714 -0.82 -26.92 7.88
CA GLU A 714 -1.96 -27.84 7.77
C GLU A 714 -1.72 -28.95 6.73
N ARG A 715 -1.03 -28.65 5.63
CA ARG A 715 -0.73 -29.63 4.56
C ARG A 715 0.46 -30.53 4.87
N VAL A 716 1.51 -29.98 5.48
CA VAL A 716 2.63 -30.76 6.03
C VAL A 716 2.11 -31.75 7.06
N ALA A 717 1.30 -31.30 8.02
CA ALA A 717 0.69 -32.15 9.04
C ALA A 717 -0.22 -33.24 8.45
N ALA A 718 -1.05 -32.91 7.44
CA ALA A 718 -1.91 -33.89 6.76
C ALA A 718 -1.11 -34.98 6.03
N GLY A 719 -0.05 -34.60 5.32
CA GLY A 719 0.82 -35.55 4.60
C GLY A 719 1.68 -36.41 5.52
N MET A 720 2.26 -35.83 6.58
CA MET A 720 2.92 -36.59 7.64
C MET A 720 1.96 -37.59 8.30
N GLY A 721 0.73 -37.16 8.60
CA GLY A 721 -0.32 -38.03 9.15
C GLY A 721 -0.62 -39.23 8.24
N LYS A 722 -0.68 -39.04 6.92
CA LYS A 722 -0.87 -40.13 5.95
C LYS A 722 0.36 -41.02 5.79
N GLY A 723 1.57 -40.45 5.88
CA GLY A 723 2.81 -41.22 5.95
C GLY A 723 2.86 -42.14 7.18
N ILE A 724 2.39 -41.65 8.32
CA ILE A 724 2.27 -42.42 9.55
C ILE A 724 1.16 -43.49 9.44
N ASP A 725 -0.01 -43.17 8.87
CA ASP A 725 -1.09 -44.15 8.64
C ASP A 725 -0.54 -45.41 7.92
N VAL A 726 0.20 -45.25 6.81
CA VAL A 726 0.70 -46.39 6.03
C VAL A 726 1.76 -47.22 6.78
N LEU A 727 2.64 -46.58 7.55
CA LEU A 727 3.60 -47.28 8.42
C LEU A 727 2.88 -48.11 9.49
N ILE A 728 1.87 -47.53 10.11
CA ILE A 728 1.05 -48.12 11.17
C ILE A 728 0.19 -49.27 10.62
N ASP A 729 -0.41 -49.14 9.44
CA ASP A 729 -1.15 -50.21 8.76
C ASP A 729 -0.26 -51.39 8.31
N GLU A 730 1.02 -51.15 8.01
CA GLU A 730 2.00 -52.22 7.76
C GLU A 730 2.39 -52.93 9.06
N VAL A 731 2.54 -52.20 10.17
CA VAL A 731 2.81 -52.79 11.49
C VAL A 731 1.63 -53.62 11.99
N GLU A 732 0.37 -53.18 11.84
CA GLU A 732 -0.79 -54.01 12.19
C GLU A 732 -0.84 -55.29 11.34
N TYR A 733 -0.50 -55.20 10.06
CA TYR A 733 -0.44 -56.37 9.17
C TYR A 733 0.69 -57.35 9.55
N MET A 734 1.88 -56.87 9.89
CA MET A 734 2.96 -57.71 10.42
C MET A 734 2.50 -58.44 11.70
N CYS A 735 1.90 -57.70 12.64
CA CYS A 735 1.34 -58.26 13.86
C CYS A 735 0.19 -59.26 13.60
N ALA A 736 -0.57 -59.11 12.51
CA ALA A 736 -1.68 -59.98 12.16
C ALA A 736 -1.29 -61.22 11.34
N THR A 737 -0.11 -61.25 10.71
CA THR A 737 0.30 -62.32 9.78
C THR A 737 1.56 -63.08 10.18
N LEU A 738 2.47 -62.47 10.95
CA LEU A 738 3.72 -63.10 11.37
C LEU A 738 3.63 -63.72 12.77
N GLN A 739 2.86 -63.11 13.68
CA GLN A 739 2.70 -63.65 15.04
C GLN A 739 1.68 -64.79 15.04
N LEU A 740 2.14 -65.99 15.34
CA LEU A 740 1.31 -67.18 15.40
C LEU A 740 0.58 -67.25 16.75
N THR A 741 -0.62 -67.83 16.76
CA THR A 741 -1.34 -68.09 18.02
C THR A 741 -0.57 -69.00 18.98
N ALA A 742 0.34 -69.83 18.45
CA ALA A 742 1.24 -70.68 19.23
C ALA A 742 2.36 -69.92 19.96
N ASP A 743 2.71 -68.69 19.56
CA ASP A 743 3.81 -67.93 20.17
C ASP A 743 3.48 -67.48 21.61
N PHE A 744 2.21 -67.15 21.86
CA PHE A 744 1.70 -66.78 23.17
C PHE A 744 0.83 -67.87 23.83
N ASN A 745 0.44 -68.93 23.11
CA ASN A 745 -0.37 -70.02 23.66
C ASN A 745 0.29 -71.39 23.42
N THR A 746 1.33 -71.67 24.20
CA THR A 746 2.05 -72.97 24.21
C THR A 746 1.13 -74.16 24.53
N ASP A 747 0.12 -73.96 25.37
CA ASP A 747 -0.86 -75.00 25.76
C ASP A 747 -1.72 -75.48 24.57
N ALA A 748 -1.82 -74.70 23.50
CA ALA A 748 -2.53 -75.08 22.28
C ALA A 748 -1.69 -75.92 21.30
N VAL A 749 -0.40 -76.16 21.58
CA VAL A 749 0.48 -76.97 20.72
C VAL A 749 0.28 -78.45 21.02
N ASP A 750 -0.62 -79.07 20.25
CA ASP A 750 -0.97 -80.49 20.33
C ASP A 750 0.31 -81.38 20.32
N ALA A 751 0.52 -82.17 21.38
CA ALA A 751 1.80 -82.86 21.68
C ALA A 751 2.27 -83.89 20.62
N LYS A 752 1.45 -84.09 19.59
CA LYS A 752 1.75 -84.88 18.38
C LYS A 752 2.73 -84.18 17.44
N ASN A 753 2.69 -82.84 17.34
CA ASN A 753 3.40 -82.10 16.29
C ASN A 753 4.78 -81.54 16.70
N LEU A 754 5.19 -81.63 17.97
CA LEU A 754 6.57 -81.30 18.36
C LEU A 754 7.56 -82.27 17.70
N THR A 755 8.65 -81.75 17.13
CA THR A 755 9.72 -82.59 16.56
C THR A 755 10.48 -83.33 17.68
N LEU A 756 11.33 -84.29 17.29
CA LEU A 756 12.26 -84.97 18.22
C LEU A 756 13.25 -84.01 18.89
N GLN A 757 13.43 -82.79 18.35
CA GLN A 757 14.30 -81.76 18.91
C GLN A 757 13.53 -80.90 19.94
N ASP A 758 12.30 -80.48 19.62
CA ASP A 758 11.46 -79.69 20.53
C ASP A 758 11.03 -80.52 21.76
N LYS A 759 10.72 -81.81 21.57
CA LYS A 759 10.47 -82.77 22.66
C LYS A 759 11.68 -82.93 23.58
N ARG A 760 12.89 -82.67 23.08
CA ARG A 760 14.14 -82.71 23.86
C ARG A 760 14.39 -81.40 24.59
N ALA A 761 14.15 -80.26 23.95
CA ALA A 761 14.21 -78.93 24.57
C ALA A 761 13.21 -78.80 25.73
N SER A 762 11.95 -79.17 25.49
CA SER A 762 10.88 -79.19 26.51
C SER A 762 11.23 -80.12 27.68
N MET A 763 11.73 -81.34 27.42
CA MET A 763 12.17 -82.28 28.47
C MET A 763 13.41 -81.81 29.24
N MET A 764 14.25 -80.96 28.65
CA MET A 764 15.41 -80.34 29.31
C MET A 764 15.08 -78.99 29.98
N GLY A 765 13.82 -78.53 29.96
CA GLY A 765 13.42 -77.22 30.51
C GLY A 765 13.97 -76.02 29.73
N LEU A 766 14.48 -76.23 28.51
CA LEU A 766 15.09 -75.19 27.69
C LEU A 766 14.01 -74.44 26.91
N VAL A 767 13.23 -73.63 27.62
CA VAL A 767 12.30 -72.66 27.02
C VAL A 767 13.13 -71.61 26.26
N ASP A 768 12.67 -71.25 25.06
CA ASP A 768 13.28 -70.20 24.26
C ASP A 768 12.93 -68.81 24.84
N ILE A 769 13.81 -68.30 25.71
CA ILE A 769 13.68 -67.00 26.38
C ILE A 769 14.23 -65.91 25.45
N GLY A 770 13.43 -65.56 24.44
CA GLY A 770 13.69 -64.49 23.48
C GLY A 770 12.45 -63.64 23.21
N ALA A 771 12.65 -62.48 22.58
CA ALA A 771 11.56 -61.77 21.90
C ALA A 771 11.24 -62.49 20.57
N THR A 772 9.99 -62.44 20.13
CA THR A 772 9.51 -63.09 18.91
C THR A 772 10.06 -62.42 17.65
N GLU A 773 10.12 -63.18 16.55
CA GLU A 773 10.57 -62.67 15.25
C GLU A 773 9.68 -61.54 14.71
N THR A 774 8.40 -61.52 15.07
CA THR A 774 7.51 -60.39 14.74
C THR A 774 7.89 -59.14 15.50
N ALA A 775 8.16 -59.23 16.81
CA ALA A 775 8.50 -58.06 17.62
C ALA A 775 9.82 -57.42 17.16
N LYS A 776 10.82 -58.25 16.82
CA LYS A 776 12.07 -57.80 16.17
C LYS A 776 11.76 -57.06 14.87
N ARG A 777 11.07 -57.69 13.92
CA ARG A 777 10.73 -57.08 12.61
C ARG A 777 9.91 -55.80 12.70
N VAL A 778 9.01 -55.69 13.68
CA VAL A 778 8.24 -54.45 13.92
C VAL A 778 9.17 -53.33 14.37
N VAL A 779 10.07 -53.59 15.34
CA VAL A 779 11.08 -52.60 15.76
C VAL A 779 12.02 -52.27 14.60
N ASP A 780 12.56 -53.26 13.89
CA ASP A 780 13.46 -53.06 12.74
C ASP A 780 12.80 -52.17 11.67
N THR A 781 11.52 -52.41 11.35
CA THR A 781 10.77 -51.64 10.36
C THR A 781 10.59 -50.19 10.80
N ILE A 782 10.12 -49.96 12.04
CA ILE A 782 9.90 -48.58 12.53
C ILE A 782 11.24 -47.86 12.71
N GLN A 783 12.29 -48.54 13.18
CA GLN A 783 13.63 -47.99 13.33
C GLN A 783 14.26 -47.63 11.97
N GLN A 784 14.06 -48.43 10.92
CA GLN A 784 14.45 -48.08 9.55
C GLN A 784 13.70 -46.85 9.05
N HIS A 785 12.36 -46.85 9.14
CA HIS A 785 11.53 -45.73 8.69
C HIS A 785 11.89 -44.42 9.42
N THR A 786 11.98 -44.42 10.75
CA THR A 786 12.43 -43.27 11.54
C THR A 786 13.86 -42.86 11.20
N GLY A 787 14.78 -43.82 11.04
CA GLY A 787 16.18 -43.55 10.74
C GLY A 787 16.41 -42.80 9.43
N MET A 788 15.55 -42.99 8.43
CA MET A 788 15.60 -42.26 7.15
C MET A 788 15.11 -40.81 7.23
N LEU A 789 14.49 -40.41 8.35
CA LEU A 789 14.06 -39.03 8.60
C LEU A 789 15.11 -38.23 9.39
N VAL A 790 16.09 -38.93 9.99
CA VAL A 790 17.17 -38.31 10.78
C VAL A 790 18.16 -37.64 9.83
N GLY A 791 18.05 -36.32 9.69
CA GLY A 791 18.93 -35.49 8.86
C GLY A 791 18.32 -35.05 7.51
N SER A 792 17.10 -35.49 7.18
CA SER A 792 16.31 -35.03 6.03
C SER A 792 15.12 -34.15 6.44
N THR A 793 14.91 -33.94 7.74
CA THR A 793 13.75 -33.26 8.32
C THR A 793 14.14 -32.49 9.57
N ASP A 794 13.44 -31.38 9.81
CA ASP A 794 13.70 -30.48 10.92
C ASP A 794 13.37 -31.10 12.28
N LYS A 795 14.14 -30.77 13.33
CA LYS A 795 14.08 -31.47 14.63
C LYS A 795 12.68 -31.44 15.25
N ASN A 796 11.98 -30.32 15.14
CA ASN A 796 10.65 -30.16 15.74
C ASN A 796 9.61 -31.08 15.07
N MET A 797 9.64 -31.18 13.74
CA MET A 797 8.79 -32.11 12.99
C MET A 797 9.13 -33.58 13.33
N LEU A 798 10.43 -33.90 13.47
CA LEU A 798 10.90 -35.24 13.84
C LEU A 798 10.49 -35.64 15.27
N ASP A 799 10.58 -34.72 16.25
CA ASP A 799 10.14 -34.94 17.63
C ASP A 799 8.61 -35.18 17.71
N VAL A 800 7.81 -34.52 16.85
CA VAL A 800 6.37 -34.75 16.69
C VAL A 800 6.06 -36.09 16.00
N PHE A 801 6.74 -36.40 14.89
CA PHE A 801 6.60 -37.67 14.17
C PHE A 801 6.86 -38.87 15.08
N ASN A 802 7.96 -38.84 15.84
CA ASN A 802 8.33 -39.90 16.77
C ASN A 802 7.33 -40.05 17.92
N GLN A 803 6.71 -38.96 18.39
CA GLN A 803 5.64 -39.01 19.37
C GLN A 803 4.39 -39.71 18.81
N GLU A 804 3.93 -39.29 17.63
CA GLU A 804 2.70 -39.81 17.03
C GLU A 804 2.83 -41.29 16.62
N VAL A 805 3.97 -41.68 16.04
CA VAL A 805 4.30 -43.09 15.75
C VAL A 805 4.32 -43.92 17.04
N GLY A 806 4.90 -43.40 18.13
CA GLY A 806 4.96 -44.10 19.41
C GLY A 806 3.59 -44.32 20.07
N LEU A 807 2.70 -43.32 20.01
CA LEU A 807 1.32 -43.42 20.51
C LEU A 807 0.48 -44.40 19.69
N ARG A 808 0.62 -44.38 18.35
CA ARG A 808 -0.10 -45.31 17.46
C ARG A 808 0.41 -46.74 17.54
N LEU A 809 1.71 -46.95 17.70
CA LEU A 809 2.29 -48.26 17.98
C LEU A 809 1.71 -48.83 19.29
N PHE A 810 1.64 -48.03 20.37
CA PHE A 810 1.01 -48.44 21.62
C PHE A 810 -0.46 -48.87 21.40
N GLY A 811 -1.21 -48.12 20.59
CA GLY A 811 -2.56 -48.48 20.16
C GLY A 811 -2.65 -49.82 19.43
N ILE A 812 -1.78 -50.08 18.45
CA ILE A 812 -1.70 -51.38 17.75
C ILE A 812 -1.35 -52.50 18.74
N LEU A 813 -0.35 -52.31 19.60
CA LEU A 813 0.07 -53.33 20.54
C LEU A 813 -1.06 -53.71 21.50
N CYS A 814 -1.81 -52.72 22.03
CA CYS A 814 -3.02 -52.97 22.81
C CYS A 814 -4.07 -53.76 22.02
N LYS A 815 -4.34 -53.36 20.77
CA LYS A 815 -5.28 -54.02 19.84
C LYS A 815 -4.86 -55.45 19.48
N HIS A 816 -3.56 -55.71 19.34
CA HIS A 816 -2.99 -57.01 19.04
C HIS A 816 -3.04 -57.95 20.26
N ILE A 817 -2.60 -57.48 21.44
CA ILE A 817 -2.68 -58.24 22.70
C ILE A 817 -4.15 -58.61 23.00
N LYS A 818 -5.10 -57.68 22.80
CA LYS A 818 -6.54 -57.96 22.92
C LYS A 818 -7.07 -58.97 21.89
N ARG A 819 -6.39 -59.22 20.76
CA ARG A 819 -6.79 -60.26 19.79
C ARG A 819 -6.29 -61.67 20.15
N GLN A 820 -5.19 -61.78 20.89
CA GLN A 820 -4.53 -63.06 21.17
C GLN A 820 -5.16 -63.82 22.36
N ARG A 821 -4.70 -65.07 22.55
CA ARG A 821 -4.88 -65.87 23.77
C ARG A 821 -3.50 -66.14 24.35
N ILE A 822 -3.34 -65.95 25.66
CA ILE A 822 -2.02 -65.93 26.30
C ILE A 822 -1.97 -66.96 27.45
N SER A 823 -1.08 -67.94 27.35
CA SER A 823 -0.74 -68.93 28.40
C SER A 823 0.26 -68.34 29.41
N VAL A 824 0.47 -69.02 30.54
CA VAL A 824 1.45 -68.58 31.56
C VAL A 824 2.89 -68.64 31.01
N ASP A 825 3.24 -69.72 30.32
CA ASP A 825 4.56 -69.84 29.67
C ASP A 825 4.71 -68.83 28.52
N GLY A 826 3.65 -68.63 27.73
CA GLY A 826 3.61 -67.62 26.65
C GLY A 826 3.68 -66.18 27.16
N ALA A 827 3.30 -65.91 28.42
CA ALA A 827 3.47 -64.62 29.05
C ALA A 827 4.94 -64.19 29.14
N ILE A 828 5.87 -65.14 29.27
CA ILE A 828 7.32 -64.86 29.31
C ILE A 828 7.77 -64.25 27.96
N LYS A 829 7.26 -64.76 26.84
CA LYS A 829 7.49 -64.21 25.49
C LYS A 829 6.79 -62.87 25.26
N LEU A 830 5.60 -62.69 25.80
CA LEU A 830 4.92 -61.38 25.75
C LEU A 830 5.68 -60.31 26.56
N ILE A 831 6.29 -60.69 27.68
CA ILE A 831 7.12 -59.79 28.51
C ILE A 831 8.44 -59.45 27.80
N SER A 832 9.11 -60.38 27.11
CA SER A 832 10.32 -60.07 26.32
C SER A 832 9.99 -59.14 25.14
N ASP A 833 8.88 -59.37 24.43
CA ASP A 833 8.39 -58.48 23.35
C ASP A 833 8.13 -57.06 23.87
N ILE A 834 7.41 -56.91 24.99
CA ILE A 834 7.09 -55.59 25.57
C ILE A 834 8.34 -54.88 26.12
N ASN A 835 9.31 -55.63 26.67
CA ASN A 835 10.61 -55.07 27.06
C ASN A 835 11.42 -54.59 25.84
N LEU A 836 11.35 -55.30 24.70
CA LEU A 836 11.98 -54.89 23.44
C LEU A 836 11.33 -53.61 22.89
N TYR A 837 10.00 -53.53 22.85
CA TYR A 837 9.29 -52.29 22.48
C TYR A 837 9.60 -51.12 23.42
N SER A 838 9.58 -51.33 24.74
CA SER A 838 9.93 -50.29 25.72
C SER A 838 11.37 -49.82 25.60
N SER A 839 12.30 -50.70 25.23
CA SER A 839 13.69 -50.37 24.97
C SER A 839 13.81 -49.52 23.70
N PHE A 840 13.16 -49.92 22.61
CA PHE A 840 13.10 -49.15 21.37
C PHE A 840 12.54 -47.74 21.58
N ILE A 841 11.40 -47.59 22.26
CA ILE A 841 10.78 -46.28 22.53
C ILE A 841 11.69 -45.37 23.37
N THR A 842 12.51 -45.95 24.26
CA THR A 842 13.53 -45.19 25.00
C THR A 842 14.61 -44.62 24.06
N THR A 843 14.92 -45.28 22.93
CA THR A 843 15.87 -44.75 21.93
C THR A 843 15.32 -43.54 21.16
N LEU A 844 13.98 -43.42 21.03
CA LEU A 844 13.32 -42.24 20.43
C LEU A 844 13.38 -40.99 21.31
N ARG A 845 13.85 -41.10 22.56
CA ARG A 845 14.07 -40.01 23.54
C ARG A 845 12.83 -39.19 23.94
N GLN A 846 11.65 -39.48 23.41
CA GLN A 846 10.43 -38.73 23.66
C GLN A 846 9.83 -39.06 25.04
N LYS A 847 9.82 -38.07 25.95
CA LYS A 847 9.47 -38.25 27.37
C LYS A 847 8.00 -38.60 27.59
N SER A 848 7.11 -38.10 26.74
CA SER A 848 5.65 -38.32 26.82
C SER A 848 5.24 -39.78 26.59
N LEU A 849 6.08 -40.59 25.94
CA LEU A 849 5.80 -42.00 25.66
C LEU A 849 6.15 -42.96 26.81
N LEU A 850 7.11 -42.60 27.66
CA LEU A 850 7.65 -43.50 28.69
C LEU A 850 6.58 -44.04 29.67
N PRO A 851 5.59 -43.25 30.13
CA PRO A 851 4.51 -43.76 30.97
C PRO A 851 3.66 -44.85 30.29
N TYR A 852 3.35 -44.71 28.99
CA TYR A 852 2.54 -45.68 28.25
C TYR A 852 3.20 -47.05 28.17
N TYR A 853 4.49 -47.09 27.84
CA TYR A 853 5.23 -48.35 27.75
C TYR A 853 5.59 -48.92 29.13
N SER A 854 5.74 -48.06 30.16
CA SER A 854 5.78 -48.53 31.56
C SER A 854 4.47 -49.20 31.97
N ALA A 855 3.31 -48.59 31.69
CA ALA A 855 2.01 -49.16 32.01
C ALA A 855 1.79 -50.48 31.26
N LEU A 856 2.22 -50.58 29.98
CA LEU A 856 2.18 -51.82 29.20
C LEU A 856 3.05 -52.94 29.81
N ARG A 857 4.20 -52.60 30.42
CA ARG A 857 5.09 -53.54 31.11
C ARG A 857 4.60 -53.95 32.50
N GLU A 858 3.76 -53.15 33.15
CA GLU A 858 3.04 -53.57 34.36
C GLU A 858 1.77 -54.38 34.01
N LEU A 859 1.14 -54.10 32.87
CA LEU A 859 -0.01 -54.84 32.34
C LEU A 859 0.37 -56.27 31.95
N SER A 860 1.53 -56.48 31.33
CA SER A 860 1.98 -57.81 30.88
C SER A 860 2.18 -58.81 32.02
N GLN A 861 2.46 -58.34 33.24
CA GLN A 861 2.62 -59.18 34.43
C GLN A 861 1.30 -59.86 34.85
N ILE A 862 0.14 -59.34 34.43
CA ILE A 862 -1.19 -59.98 34.63
C ILE A 862 -1.21 -61.40 34.05
N TYR A 863 -0.49 -61.66 32.96
CA TYR A 863 -0.45 -62.98 32.32
C TYR A 863 0.49 -63.97 33.01
N LEU A 864 1.45 -63.50 33.82
CA LEU A 864 2.45 -64.32 34.51
C LEU A 864 1.93 -64.94 35.83
N VAL A 865 0.88 -64.38 36.43
CA VAL A 865 0.33 -64.85 37.72
C VAL A 865 -0.40 -66.19 37.53
N ASP A 866 0.30 -67.31 37.71
CA ASP A 866 -0.27 -68.66 37.60
C ASP A 866 -1.45 -68.88 38.58
N CYS A 867 -2.66 -68.90 38.04
CA CYS A 867 -3.89 -69.27 38.77
C CYS A 867 -4.41 -70.64 38.28
N GLY A 868 -3.58 -71.40 37.56
CA GLY A 868 -3.90 -72.67 36.94
C GLY A 868 -4.08 -73.81 37.95
N GLY A 869 -4.89 -74.79 37.55
CA GLY A 869 -5.14 -76.00 38.34
C GLY A 869 -4.07 -77.08 38.13
N GLY A 870 -2.79 -76.75 38.35
CA GLY A 870 -1.72 -77.74 38.31
C GLY A 870 -1.96 -78.87 39.33
N ASN A 871 -1.79 -80.13 38.92
CA ASN A 871 -2.05 -81.31 39.75
C ASN A 871 -1.17 -81.30 41.03
N GLY A 872 -1.71 -80.77 42.13
CA GLY A 872 -1.04 -80.66 43.43
C GLY A 872 -1.24 -79.32 44.16
N ILE A 873 -1.76 -78.28 43.49
CA ILE A 873 -1.95 -76.96 44.11
C ILE A 873 -3.18 -76.95 45.04
N SER A 874 -3.02 -76.43 46.26
CA SER A 874 -4.11 -76.36 47.24
C SER A 874 -5.14 -75.27 46.90
N SER A 875 -6.40 -75.49 47.26
CA SER A 875 -7.49 -74.51 47.01
C SER A 875 -7.25 -73.15 47.69
N SER A 876 -6.61 -73.12 48.87
CA SER A 876 -6.23 -71.89 49.55
C SER A 876 -5.08 -71.16 48.85
N THR A 877 -4.10 -71.88 48.31
CA THR A 877 -3.04 -71.30 47.45
C THR A 877 -3.65 -70.67 46.19
N ARG A 878 -4.61 -71.34 45.55
CA ARG A 878 -5.30 -70.81 44.37
C ARG A 878 -6.07 -69.52 44.70
N ALA A 879 -6.86 -69.54 45.78
CA ALA A 879 -7.60 -68.36 46.23
C ALA A 879 -6.68 -67.16 46.59
N ALA A 880 -5.50 -67.41 47.16
CA ALA A 880 -4.51 -66.36 47.42
C ALA A 880 -4.01 -65.71 46.12
N ARG A 881 -3.61 -66.50 45.11
CA ARG A 881 -3.15 -65.97 43.82
C ARG A 881 -4.26 -65.29 43.01
N CYS A 882 -5.50 -65.78 43.08
CA CYS A 882 -6.66 -65.08 42.50
C CYS A 882 -6.89 -63.72 43.18
N LYS A 883 -6.62 -63.60 44.48
CA LYS A 883 -6.68 -62.33 45.21
C LYS A 883 -5.53 -61.39 44.82
N GLU A 884 -4.31 -61.91 44.66
CA GLU A 884 -3.17 -61.14 44.14
C GLU A 884 -3.49 -60.56 42.74
N LEU A 885 -3.97 -61.41 41.83
CA LEU A 885 -4.42 -61.00 40.50
C LEU A 885 -5.53 -59.93 40.55
N ALA A 886 -6.53 -60.09 41.43
CA ALA A 886 -7.57 -59.08 41.66
C ALA A 886 -7.01 -57.74 42.18
N THR A 887 -6.03 -57.76 43.10
CA THR A 887 -5.39 -56.53 43.57
C THR A 887 -4.57 -55.83 42.49
N ILE A 888 -3.92 -56.58 41.60
CA ILE A 888 -3.16 -56.02 40.47
C ILE A 888 -4.10 -55.33 39.48
N ILE A 889 -5.26 -55.94 39.16
CA ILE A 889 -6.24 -55.37 38.23
C ILE A 889 -6.93 -54.12 38.80
N ALA A 890 -7.07 -54.03 40.13
CA ALA A 890 -7.70 -52.89 40.81
C ALA A 890 -6.75 -51.70 41.07
N ASP A 891 -5.43 -51.89 40.92
CA ASP A 891 -4.41 -50.86 41.19
C ASP A 891 -4.23 -49.91 39.99
N ASN A 892 -4.98 -48.80 40.01
CA ASN A 892 -4.95 -47.78 38.95
C ASN A 892 -3.65 -46.94 38.96
N ASP A 893 -3.04 -46.75 40.13
CA ASP A 893 -1.82 -45.95 40.28
C ASP A 893 -0.63 -46.65 39.61
N ARG A 894 -0.58 -47.99 39.67
CA ARG A 894 0.39 -48.83 38.97
C ARG A 894 0.39 -48.67 37.44
N TYR A 895 -0.73 -48.28 36.85
CA TYR A 895 -0.85 -48.01 35.41
C TYR A 895 -0.65 -46.54 35.03
N HIS A 896 -0.15 -45.71 35.95
CA HIS A 896 0.04 -44.25 35.77
C HIS A 896 -1.26 -43.52 35.33
N GLY A 897 -2.44 -44.08 35.65
CA GLY A 897 -3.74 -43.59 35.20
C GLY A 897 -4.03 -43.76 33.70
N ILE A 898 -3.24 -44.57 32.96
CA ILE A 898 -3.36 -44.76 31.51
C ILE A 898 -4.40 -45.83 31.15
N PHE A 899 -4.49 -46.89 31.96
CA PHE A 899 -5.52 -47.93 31.83
C PHE A 899 -6.44 -47.88 33.05
N ARG A 900 -7.75 -47.87 32.81
CA ARG A 900 -8.77 -48.07 33.85
C ARG A 900 -8.89 -49.54 34.20
N ALA A 901 -9.26 -49.86 35.45
CA ALA A 901 -9.47 -51.24 35.89
C ALA A 901 -10.41 -52.04 34.96
N GLU A 902 -11.43 -51.40 34.38
CA GLU A 902 -12.32 -51.98 33.35
C GLU A 902 -11.56 -52.43 32.09
N GLU A 903 -10.66 -51.60 31.57
CA GLU A 903 -9.84 -51.91 30.40
C GLU A 903 -8.80 -52.99 30.72
N VAL A 904 -8.27 -52.98 31.95
CA VAL A 904 -7.35 -54.01 32.47
C VAL A 904 -8.06 -55.37 32.58
N VAL A 905 -9.36 -55.40 32.93
CA VAL A 905 -10.17 -56.63 32.85
C VAL A 905 -10.28 -57.14 31.41
N GLU A 906 -10.49 -56.29 30.39
CA GLU A 906 -10.53 -56.74 28.98
C GLU A 906 -9.23 -57.42 28.51
N PHE A 907 -8.09 -57.03 29.08
CA PHE A 907 -6.81 -57.70 28.87
C PHE A 907 -6.74 -59.02 29.66
N ALA A 908 -7.15 -59.04 30.93
CA ALA A 908 -7.20 -60.26 31.75
C ALA A 908 -8.12 -61.34 31.15
N GLU A 909 -9.22 -60.95 30.47
CA GLU A 909 -10.11 -61.86 29.73
C GLU A 909 -9.40 -62.68 28.64
N ARG A 910 -8.20 -62.28 28.21
CA ARG A 910 -7.39 -62.94 27.16
C ARG A 910 -6.43 -64.02 27.68
N ARG A 911 -6.30 -64.17 29.01
CA ARG A 911 -5.60 -65.32 29.60
C ARG A 911 -6.22 -66.63 29.12
N ALA A 912 -5.40 -67.67 28.96
CA ALA A 912 -5.86 -69.01 28.59
C ALA A 912 -6.71 -69.66 29.69
N ASP A 913 -6.38 -69.43 30.96
CA ASP A 913 -7.07 -69.98 32.12
C ASP A 913 -8.27 -69.14 32.62
N TRP A 914 -8.58 -68.00 31.97
CA TRP A 914 -9.54 -67.02 32.48
C TRP A 914 -10.89 -67.63 32.86
N TYR A 915 -11.46 -68.53 32.05
CA TYR A 915 -12.75 -69.17 32.36
C TYR A 915 -12.76 -70.00 33.64
N GLN A 916 -11.60 -70.49 34.12
CA GLN A 916 -11.49 -71.19 35.40
C GLN A 916 -11.34 -70.24 36.59
N VAL A 917 -10.78 -69.06 36.35
CA VAL A 917 -10.24 -68.13 37.37
C VAL A 917 -11.16 -66.92 37.58
N ARG A 918 -11.90 -66.52 36.54
CA ARG A 918 -12.82 -65.39 36.47
C ARG A 918 -13.69 -65.24 37.72
N ARG A 919 -14.39 -66.31 38.13
CA ARG A 919 -15.31 -66.28 39.28
C ARG A 919 -14.62 -65.89 40.60
N ASP A 920 -13.40 -66.39 40.82
CA ASP A 920 -12.68 -66.13 42.07
C ASP A 920 -11.99 -64.76 42.05
N VAL A 921 -11.58 -64.27 40.87
CA VAL A 921 -11.08 -62.90 40.66
C VAL A 921 -12.22 -61.88 40.78
N GLU A 922 -13.35 -62.06 40.08
CA GLU A 922 -14.54 -61.19 40.21
C GLU A 922 -15.05 -61.13 41.66
N ARG A 923 -15.03 -62.26 42.37
CA ARG A 923 -15.34 -62.32 43.82
C ARG A 923 -14.35 -61.53 44.68
N ALA A 924 -13.07 -61.55 44.34
CA ALA A 924 -12.03 -60.81 45.07
C ALA A 924 -12.01 -59.30 44.72
N MET A 925 -12.37 -58.92 43.49
CA MET A 925 -12.47 -57.52 43.04
C MET A 925 -13.74 -56.83 43.55
N TYR A 926 -14.90 -57.48 43.37
CA TYR A 926 -16.22 -56.86 43.63
C TYR A 926 -16.89 -57.32 44.94
N GLY A 927 -16.23 -58.20 45.72
CA GLY A 927 -16.76 -58.70 47.00
C GLY A 927 -17.99 -59.61 46.89
N ILE A 928 -18.34 -60.06 45.67
CA ILE A 928 -19.57 -60.82 45.39
C ILE A 928 -19.47 -62.21 46.05
N GLY A 929 -20.08 -62.34 47.23
CA GLY A 929 -20.01 -63.53 48.07
C GLY A 929 -19.47 -63.31 49.47
N CYS A 930 -19.47 -62.08 49.99
CA CYS A 930 -19.44 -61.79 51.42
C CYS A 930 -20.77 -62.19 52.08
N SER A 931 -20.96 -63.48 52.34
CA SER A 931 -21.93 -63.92 53.36
C SER A 931 -21.40 -63.52 54.73
N VAL A 932 -22.11 -62.65 55.44
CA VAL A 932 -21.78 -62.29 56.82
C VAL A 932 -21.79 -63.54 57.71
N MET A 933 -20.76 -63.69 58.54
CA MET A 933 -20.75 -64.50 59.76
C MET A 933 -20.43 -63.59 60.94
#